data_AF-A0A1Z8Z4S5-F1
#
_entry.id   AF-A0A1Z8Z4S5-F1
#
_cell.length_a   1.000
_cell.length_b   1.000
_cell.length_c   1.000
_cell.angle_alpha   90.00
_cell.angle_beta   90.00
_cell.angle_gamma   90.00
#
_symmetry.space_group_name_H-M   'P 1'
#
loop_
_entity.id
_entity.type
_entity.pdbx_description
1 polymer ?
#
loop_
_entity_poly.entity_id
_entity_poly.type
_entity_poly.pdbx_seq_one_letter_code
_entity_poly.pdbx_strand_id
1 'polypeptide(L)'
;MVNNTFFNKVTAPFPNLNSVFSQFRSDPNNDSVGAILADRMIIDTQGSNVLAVFFFQSPENRTKVGVASPNLLVFFYQNSERQWEHSTQALTEKGLSNTILPGWVRQWSLEDLNKDGLTDIAFATSLEDGRTMQNSPLEYQTNATVLLSGNTYQILVLERQDWLHAANSSPATVTKPGISIFSGFQQHPFAYVFDSSNPTLEILPINEEVPPINGKLGGGTIEYLESVSLKSTNKTFFFSDIQGSDLTEGARPGLAVRDHNLESWEVIFGDIPFDIDDRKTLPTLSWLGNVGETTYFRYGDDFIQSSTYTDAEEIQLSPNEDPLIVAKYSTARLKDNTVTFVTEGTDNEAATYFHFYEFDENNIKIKNIGIENEEVLDNSNFFEVFDFNNDGFDDIIVSSYNESGQPIVYLNTQLGGFSRADLDAIFPLQELSGFDYQMKVFNGDNGTFDLMIYPAFGTKRSEYGTAPYDWFYYEGKLPLSTGPNFLDPSEIGVPGFNEVFYLAKYPNVKNEVDSGAYESGLSYYQVIGKSKGDLIFNSGSVIGGSKSNDEIETFDLGSLKINGGEGIDSVIYGSNMSLYSLEKMPDGWQISNAILFSGTDELKSVERINFSDGILALDVGVGETAGQAYRLYQAAFARTPDM
;
A
#
# COMPACT_ATOMS: atom_id res chain seq x y z
N MET A 1 -24.28 -3.07 1.25
CA MET A 1 -23.69 -4.13 2.09
C MET A 1 -22.57 -4.82 1.33
N VAL A 2 -21.37 -4.85 1.92
CA VAL A 2 -20.22 -5.62 1.43
C VAL A 2 -20.61 -7.08 1.14
N ASN A 3 -19.98 -7.69 0.14
CA ASN A 3 -20.23 -9.05 -0.31
C ASN A 3 -19.90 -10.07 0.80
N ASN A 4 -20.94 -10.80 1.27
CA ASN A 4 -20.83 -11.80 2.34
C ASN A 4 -20.10 -13.11 1.93
N THR A 5 -19.75 -13.25 0.66
CA THR A 5 -18.86 -14.32 0.20
C THR A 5 -17.47 -14.11 0.78
N PHE A 6 -16.91 -12.92 0.60
CA PHE A 6 -15.52 -12.59 0.95
C PHE A 6 -15.36 -12.01 2.33
N PHE A 7 -16.40 -11.41 2.90
CA PHE A 7 -16.31 -10.74 4.20
C PHE A 7 -17.43 -11.11 5.16
N ASN A 8 -17.13 -11.07 6.46
CA ASN A 8 -18.12 -11.12 7.52
C ASN A 8 -18.22 -9.75 8.20
N LYS A 9 -19.41 -9.16 8.22
CA LYS A 9 -19.64 -7.93 8.99
C LYS A 9 -19.59 -8.21 10.48
N VAL A 10 -18.71 -7.52 11.20
CA VAL A 10 -18.68 -7.58 12.67
C VAL A 10 -19.83 -6.75 13.23
N THR A 11 -20.58 -7.33 14.17
CA THR A 11 -21.71 -6.64 14.82
C THR A 11 -21.19 -5.74 15.93
N ALA A 12 -21.57 -4.46 15.91
CA ALA A 12 -21.12 -3.45 16.88
C ALA A 12 -19.59 -3.46 17.05
N PRO A 13 -18.82 -3.20 15.97
CA PRO A 13 -17.38 -3.45 15.95
C PRO A 13 -16.58 -2.61 16.94
N PHE A 14 -17.10 -1.48 17.40
CA PHE A 14 -16.50 -0.64 18.45
C PHE A 14 -17.49 -0.44 19.62
N PRO A 15 -17.74 -1.48 20.45
CA PRO A 15 -18.89 -1.50 21.37
C PRO A 15 -18.83 -0.41 22.45
N ASN A 16 -17.65 0.12 22.76
CA ASN A 16 -17.42 1.09 23.82
C ASN A 16 -16.75 2.40 23.32
N LEU A 17 -16.83 2.74 22.03
CA LEU A 17 -16.25 3.98 21.48
C LEU A 17 -16.76 5.25 22.18
N ASN A 18 -17.98 5.21 22.73
CA ASN A 18 -18.52 6.29 23.59
C ASN A 18 -17.58 6.68 24.73
N SER A 19 -16.79 5.74 25.27
CA SER A 19 -15.79 6.04 26.31
C SER A 19 -14.67 6.94 25.79
N VAL A 20 -14.35 6.89 24.49
CA VAL A 20 -13.41 7.80 23.82
C VAL A 20 -14.08 9.15 23.57
N PHE A 21 -15.22 9.16 22.87
CA PHE A 21 -15.94 10.38 22.50
C PHE A 21 -16.37 11.21 23.71
N SER A 22 -16.58 10.57 24.86
CA SER A 22 -16.92 11.27 26.11
C SER A 22 -15.82 12.21 26.63
N GLN A 23 -14.57 12.02 26.19
CA GLN A 23 -13.41 12.82 26.57
C GLN A 23 -13.28 14.11 25.74
N PHE A 24 -14.01 14.20 24.62
CA PHE A 24 -14.07 15.38 23.77
C PHE A 24 -15.18 16.35 24.20
N ARG A 25 -15.13 17.58 23.68
CA ARG A 25 -16.14 18.60 24.01
C ARG A 25 -17.51 18.19 23.49
N SER A 26 -18.53 18.65 24.20
CA SER A 26 -19.94 18.50 23.82
C SER A 26 -20.45 19.85 23.28
N ASP A 27 -20.24 20.11 21.99
CA ASP A 27 -20.74 21.31 21.29
C ASP A 27 -21.79 20.92 20.23
N PRO A 28 -23.07 21.31 20.37
CA PRO A 28 -24.11 20.92 19.42
C PRO A 28 -23.92 21.41 17.96
N ASN A 29 -22.99 22.33 17.70
CA ASN A 29 -22.75 22.88 16.36
C ASN A 29 -21.40 22.47 15.73
N ASN A 30 -20.38 22.14 16.52
CA ASN A 30 -19.00 21.92 16.08
C ASN A 30 -18.30 20.74 16.81
N ASP A 31 -19.03 19.68 17.21
CA ASP A 31 -18.51 18.56 18.01
C ASP A 31 -17.95 17.34 17.26
N SER A 32 -17.83 17.36 15.94
CA SER A 32 -17.33 16.19 15.20
C SER A 32 -15.93 15.76 15.66
N VAL A 33 -15.81 14.51 16.10
CA VAL A 33 -14.55 13.85 16.43
C VAL A 33 -14.11 13.05 15.21
N GLY A 34 -12.98 13.46 14.61
CA GLY A 34 -12.35 12.76 13.50
C GLY A 34 -11.34 11.73 13.98
N ALA A 35 -10.91 10.88 13.05
CA ALA A 35 -9.80 9.94 13.21
C ALA A 35 -8.96 9.92 11.93
N ILE A 36 -7.68 9.55 12.04
CA ILE A 36 -6.78 9.46 10.89
C ILE A 36 -5.91 8.21 10.98
N LEU A 37 -4.90 8.21 11.86
CA LEU A 37 -4.14 7.01 12.18
C LEU A 37 -5.10 5.93 12.66
N ALA A 38 -5.03 4.77 12.03
CA ALA A 38 -5.81 3.57 12.35
C ALA A 38 -5.01 2.34 11.92
N ASP A 39 -3.95 2.01 12.66
CA ASP A 39 -3.03 0.92 12.34
C ASP A 39 -2.92 -0.11 13.45
N ARG A 40 -2.58 -1.33 13.04
CA ARG A 40 -2.33 -2.46 13.92
C ARG A 40 -0.90 -2.43 14.40
N MET A 41 -0.69 -2.72 15.68
CA MET A 41 0.64 -2.73 16.28
C MET A 41 0.82 -3.92 17.23
N ILE A 42 2.04 -4.46 17.25
CA ILE A 42 2.43 -5.55 18.15
C ILE A 42 2.98 -4.94 19.44
N ILE A 43 2.36 -5.28 20.57
CA ILE A 43 2.67 -4.62 21.85
C ILE A 43 3.25 -5.53 22.92
N ASP A 44 3.42 -6.81 22.62
CA ASP A 44 4.13 -7.74 23.49
C ASP A 44 4.79 -8.87 22.71
N THR A 45 5.68 -9.60 23.40
CA THR A 45 6.44 -10.72 22.85
C THR A 45 5.61 -11.95 22.51
N GLN A 46 4.31 -11.96 22.85
CA GLN A 46 3.39 -13.02 22.43
C GLN A 46 2.71 -12.68 21.10
N GLY A 47 2.98 -11.49 20.54
CA GLY A 47 2.37 -11.04 19.30
C GLY A 47 0.96 -10.46 19.48
N SER A 48 0.59 -10.01 20.68
CA SER A 48 -0.72 -9.39 20.87
C SER A 48 -0.84 -8.14 20.02
N ASN A 49 -1.86 -8.12 19.15
CA ASN A 49 -2.13 -7.03 18.24
C ASN A 49 -3.18 -6.08 18.84
N VAL A 50 -2.94 -4.78 18.77
CA VAL A 50 -3.91 -3.74 19.10
C VAL A 50 -4.08 -2.79 17.93
N LEU A 51 -5.26 -2.21 17.81
CA LEU A 51 -5.49 -1.09 16.90
C LEU A 51 -5.15 0.21 17.63
N ALA A 52 -4.13 0.93 17.17
CA ALA A 52 -3.87 2.30 17.56
C ALA A 52 -4.72 3.23 16.68
N VAL A 53 -5.39 4.21 17.30
CA VAL A 53 -6.20 5.21 16.59
C VAL A 53 -5.94 6.59 17.15
N PHE A 54 -5.64 7.56 16.30
CA PHE A 54 -5.53 8.96 16.71
C PHE A 54 -6.84 9.71 16.45
N PHE A 55 -7.49 10.14 17.53
CA PHE A 55 -8.71 10.94 17.49
C PHE A 55 -8.42 12.43 17.70
N PHE A 56 -9.20 13.29 17.05
CA PHE A 56 -9.09 14.73 17.17
C PHE A 56 -10.44 15.43 17.03
N GLN A 57 -10.56 16.66 17.53
CA GLN A 57 -11.77 17.48 17.37
C GLN A 57 -11.40 18.92 17.00
N SER A 58 -12.07 19.43 15.96
CA SER A 58 -11.95 20.82 15.52
C SER A 58 -12.28 21.81 16.65
N PRO A 59 -11.64 22.99 16.70
CA PRO A 59 -11.94 24.01 17.71
C PRO A 59 -13.37 24.58 17.54
N GLU A 60 -14.01 24.97 18.66
CA GLU A 60 -15.40 25.51 18.70
C GLU A 60 -15.64 26.70 17.75
N ASN A 61 -14.58 27.43 17.42
CA ASN A 61 -14.59 28.48 16.41
C ASN A 61 -13.27 28.45 15.65
N ARG A 62 -13.30 27.99 14.38
CA ARG A 62 -12.16 27.92 13.44
C ARG A 62 -11.45 29.27 13.23
N THR A 63 -12.02 30.37 13.74
CA THR A 63 -11.44 31.72 13.67
C THR A 63 -10.80 32.21 14.98
N LYS A 64 -10.86 31.47 16.08
CA LYS A 64 -10.44 31.98 17.40
C LYS A 64 -9.04 31.49 17.76
N VAL A 65 -8.14 32.42 18.06
CA VAL A 65 -6.75 32.12 18.47
C VAL A 65 -6.68 31.63 19.91
N GLY A 66 -5.89 30.58 20.17
CA GLY A 66 -5.59 30.07 21.52
C GLY A 66 -6.62 29.10 22.12
N VAL A 67 -7.53 28.53 21.33
CA VAL A 67 -8.43 27.46 21.80
C VAL A 67 -7.76 26.10 21.51
N ALA A 68 -7.56 25.29 22.55
CA ALA A 68 -6.97 23.96 22.40
C ALA A 68 -7.89 23.05 21.56
N SER A 69 -7.30 22.35 20.58
CA SER A 69 -7.95 21.30 19.81
C SER A 69 -7.65 19.96 20.49
N PRO A 70 -8.60 19.37 21.23
CA PRO A 70 -8.38 18.14 21.96
C PRO A 70 -8.09 17.02 20.98
N ASN A 71 -7.16 16.17 21.38
CA ASN A 71 -6.75 14.99 20.64
C ASN A 71 -6.38 13.89 21.64
N LEU A 72 -6.49 12.64 21.20
CA LEU A 72 -6.11 11.47 21.97
C LEU A 72 -5.62 10.35 21.05
N LEU A 73 -4.46 9.79 21.37
CA LEU A 73 -4.04 8.47 20.90
C LEU A 73 -4.70 7.40 21.76
N VAL A 74 -5.42 6.48 21.11
CA VAL A 74 -6.27 5.48 21.76
C VAL A 74 -5.92 4.11 21.23
N PHE A 75 -5.96 3.10 22.09
CA PHE A 75 -5.67 1.72 21.72
C PHE A 75 -6.88 0.82 21.97
N PHE A 76 -7.09 -0.15 21.08
CA PHE A 76 -8.17 -1.12 21.17
C PHE A 76 -7.62 -2.54 21.08
N TYR A 77 -8.05 -3.42 21.99
CA TYR A 77 -7.83 -4.86 21.84
C TYR A 77 -8.98 -5.48 21.05
N GLN A 78 -8.67 -6.47 20.22
CA GLN A 78 -9.70 -7.28 19.60
C GLN A 78 -10.14 -8.40 20.56
N ASN A 79 -11.43 -8.48 20.87
CA ASN A 79 -11.99 -9.54 21.71
C ASN A 79 -12.28 -10.82 20.89
N SER A 80 -12.77 -11.87 21.54
CA SER A 80 -13.11 -13.15 20.89
C SER A 80 -14.28 -13.06 19.90
N GLU A 81 -15.08 -12.00 19.97
CA GLU A 81 -16.18 -11.70 19.04
C GLU A 81 -15.73 -10.79 17.89
N ARG A 82 -14.41 -10.56 17.74
CA ARG A 82 -13.80 -9.69 16.73
C ARG A 82 -14.14 -8.21 16.87
N GLN A 83 -14.64 -7.79 18.02
CA GLN A 83 -14.89 -6.38 18.33
C GLN A 83 -13.63 -5.70 18.89
N TRP A 84 -13.44 -4.43 18.55
CA TRP A 84 -12.37 -3.57 19.03
C TRP A 84 -12.81 -2.83 20.31
N GLU A 85 -12.34 -3.31 21.45
CA GLU A 85 -12.65 -2.75 22.76
C GLU A 85 -11.58 -1.76 23.20
N HIS A 86 -12.02 -0.53 23.55
CA HIS A 86 -11.13 0.50 24.07
C HIS A 86 -10.37 0.00 25.29
N SER A 87 -9.03 -0.06 25.17
CA SER A 87 -8.12 -0.71 26.11
C SER A 87 -6.91 0.13 26.50
N THR A 88 -6.90 1.42 26.16
CA THR A 88 -5.81 2.36 26.49
C THR A 88 -5.36 2.28 27.96
N GLN A 89 -6.31 2.09 28.90
CA GLN A 89 -5.97 1.96 30.32
C GLN A 89 -5.09 0.73 30.62
N ALA A 90 -5.26 -0.38 29.90
CA ALA A 90 -4.42 -1.56 30.05
C ALA A 90 -2.97 -1.29 29.60
N LEU A 91 -2.78 -0.40 28.62
CA LEU A 91 -1.46 0.10 28.24
C LEU A 91 -0.91 1.15 29.23
N THR A 92 -1.77 1.94 29.88
CA THR A 92 -1.36 2.79 31.02
C THR A 92 -0.82 1.95 32.17
N GLU A 93 -1.38 0.78 32.44
CA GLU A 93 -0.86 -0.18 33.42
C GLU A 93 0.49 -0.78 33.00
N LYS A 94 0.77 -0.80 31.69
CA LYS A 94 2.09 -1.07 31.09
C LYS A 94 2.95 0.20 30.91
N GLY A 95 2.57 1.28 31.61
CA GLY A 95 3.36 2.50 31.76
C GLY A 95 3.24 3.54 30.64
N LEU A 96 2.25 3.42 29.75
CA LEU A 96 1.86 4.51 28.84
C LEU A 96 1.54 5.78 29.66
N SER A 97 2.45 6.75 29.59
CA SER A 97 2.47 7.92 30.49
C SER A 97 1.52 9.05 30.11
N ASN A 98 1.15 9.14 28.82
CA ASN A 98 0.24 10.12 28.26
C ASN A 98 -0.31 9.58 26.93
N THR A 99 -1.41 10.17 26.44
CA THR A 99 -2.04 9.87 25.15
C THR A 99 -2.28 11.12 24.30
N ILE A 100 -2.04 12.31 24.85
CA ILE A 100 -2.20 13.58 24.14
C ILE A 100 -0.92 13.90 23.39
N LEU A 101 -1.03 14.13 22.07
CA LEU A 101 0.07 14.57 21.23
C LEU A 101 0.14 16.11 21.16
N PRO A 102 1.33 16.69 20.88
CA PRO A 102 1.52 18.14 20.79
C PRO A 102 0.68 18.83 19.70
N GLY A 103 0.23 18.09 18.69
CA GLY A 103 -0.58 18.59 17.58
C GLY A 103 -1.35 17.48 16.86
N TRP A 104 -1.96 17.84 15.73
CA TRP A 104 -2.65 16.90 14.85
C TRP A 104 -1.64 16.09 14.06
N VAL A 105 -1.87 14.78 13.95
CA VAL A 105 -1.03 13.88 13.15
C VAL A 105 -1.28 14.11 11.67
N ARG A 106 -0.21 14.29 10.90
CA ARG A 106 -0.20 14.43 9.44
C ARG A 106 0.26 13.16 8.76
N GLN A 107 1.37 12.61 9.24
CA GLN A 107 1.95 11.34 8.84
C GLN A 107 2.51 10.64 10.08
N TRP A 108 2.65 9.32 9.97
CA TRP A 108 3.23 8.47 10.99
C TRP A 108 3.91 7.27 10.33
N SER A 109 4.83 6.64 11.06
CA SER A 109 5.39 5.35 10.66
C SER A 109 5.50 4.43 11.87
N LEU A 110 5.38 3.12 11.63
CA LEU A 110 5.42 2.08 12.63
C LEU A 110 6.68 1.24 12.45
N GLU A 111 7.60 1.28 13.41
CA GLU A 111 8.87 0.55 13.32
C GLU A 111 9.35 0.10 14.69
N ASP A 112 10.24 -0.90 14.76
CA ASP A 112 10.98 -1.20 16.00
C ASP A 112 12.25 -0.33 16.06
N LEU A 113 12.17 0.84 16.68
CA LEU A 113 13.24 1.85 16.68
C LEU A 113 14.38 1.50 17.64
N ASN A 114 14.11 0.68 18.66
CA ASN A 114 15.07 0.37 19.72
C ASN A 114 15.47 -1.12 19.79
N LYS A 115 14.89 -1.93 18.90
CA LYS A 115 15.13 -3.37 18.75
C LYS A 115 14.67 -4.21 19.94
N ASP A 116 13.55 -3.85 20.56
CA ASP A 116 12.95 -4.64 21.65
C ASP A 116 11.89 -5.65 21.16
N GLY A 117 11.65 -5.69 19.85
CA GLY A 117 10.67 -6.56 19.19
C GLY A 117 9.24 -6.05 19.31
N LEU A 118 9.03 -4.82 19.77
CA LEU A 118 7.73 -4.18 19.88
C LEU A 118 7.64 -3.01 18.89
N THR A 119 6.41 -2.66 18.51
CA THR A 119 6.18 -1.58 17.55
C THR A 119 6.21 -0.21 18.22
N ASP A 120 7.06 0.68 17.70
CA ASP A 120 7.09 2.11 17.99
C ASP A 120 6.33 2.91 16.94
N ILE A 121 6.04 4.18 17.24
CA ILE A 121 5.40 5.07 16.26
C ILE A 121 6.07 6.43 16.26
N ALA A 122 6.56 6.89 15.11
CA ALA A 122 6.97 8.28 14.89
C ALA A 122 5.78 9.10 14.37
N PHE A 123 5.62 10.35 14.84
CA PHE A 123 4.51 11.22 14.43
C PHE A 123 5.02 12.55 13.89
N ALA A 124 4.65 12.88 12.65
CA ALA A 124 4.65 14.26 12.18
C ALA A 124 3.38 14.95 12.70
N THR A 125 3.55 15.91 13.61
CA THR A 125 2.42 16.66 14.17
C THR A 125 2.47 18.15 13.80
N SER A 126 1.32 18.80 13.69
CA SER A 126 1.27 20.25 13.56
C SER A 126 0.01 20.85 14.18
N LEU A 127 0.03 22.16 14.42
CA LEU A 127 -1.16 22.89 14.91
C LEU A 127 -2.04 23.43 13.79
N GLU A 128 -1.64 23.25 12.53
CA GLU A 128 -2.35 23.80 11.38
C GLU A 128 -3.79 23.33 11.34
N ASP A 129 -4.09 22.04 11.19
CA ASP A 129 -5.48 21.61 10.99
C ASP A 129 -6.36 21.65 12.26
N GLY A 130 -5.78 21.99 13.40
CA GLY A 130 -6.49 22.41 14.61
C GLY A 130 -6.87 23.89 14.65
N ARG A 131 -6.87 24.58 13.49
CA ARG A 131 -6.80 26.04 13.27
C ARG A 131 -7.34 26.97 14.36
N THR A 132 -6.38 27.64 15.01
CA THR A 132 -6.42 29.01 15.50
C THR A 132 -6.01 29.94 14.34
N MET A 133 -6.72 31.04 14.05
CA MET A 133 -6.31 31.99 12.97
C MET A 133 -5.02 32.75 13.37
N GLN A 134 -3.86 32.17 13.08
CA GLN A 134 -2.58 32.73 13.50
C GLN A 134 -1.96 33.61 12.41
N ASN A 135 -1.19 34.62 12.84
CA ASN A 135 -0.63 35.62 11.94
C ASN A 135 0.70 35.17 11.30
N SER A 136 1.27 34.05 11.76
CA SER A 136 2.60 33.58 11.34
C SER A 136 2.66 32.04 11.23
N PRO A 137 3.28 31.49 10.17
CA PRO A 137 3.55 30.06 10.04
C PRO A 137 4.35 29.44 11.20
N LEU A 138 5.16 30.25 11.90
CA LEU A 138 5.93 29.78 13.06
C LEU A 138 5.05 29.28 14.20
N GLU A 139 3.79 29.73 14.25
CA GLU A 139 2.85 29.35 15.29
C GLU A 139 2.22 27.96 15.05
N TYR A 140 2.42 27.36 13.86
CA TYR A 140 1.95 26.00 13.55
C TYR A 140 2.91 24.88 13.97
N GLN A 141 4.10 25.24 14.45
CA GLN A 141 5.15 24.28 14.78
C GLN A 141 4.82 23.47 16.04
N THR A 142 5.18 22.20 16.03
CA THR A 142 5.18 21.34 17.22
C THR A 142 6.48 20.54 17.29
N ASN A 143 6.74 19.94 18.45
CA ASN A 143 7.87 19.06 18.66
C ASN A 143 7.69 17.74 17.91
N ALA A 144 8.77 17.22 17.33
CA ALA A 144 8.82 15.84 16.87
C ALA A 144 8.49 14.90 18.04
N THR A 145 7.69 13.88 17.77
CA THR A 145 7.13 13.03 18.81
C THR A 145 7.21 11.57 18.40
N VAL A 146 7.58 10.70 19.35
CA VAL A 146 7.65 9.25 19.15
C VAL A 146 6.96 8.55 20.31
N LEU A 147 6.11 7.56 20.02
CA LEU A 147 5.70 6.54 20.97
C LEU A 147 6.79 5.47 20.98
N LEU A 148 7.59 5.41 22.04
CA LEU A 148 8.69 4.46 22.17
C LEU A 148 8.35 3.36 23.18
N SER A 149 8.58 2.12 22.80
CA SER A 149 8.54 0.89 23.56
C SER A 149 9.74 0.79 24.52
N GLY A 150 9.79 -0.29 25.30
CA GLY A 150 10.77 -0.52 26.35
C GLY A 150 10.14 -1.25 27.53
N ASN A 151 10.62 -1.00 28.76
CA ASN A 151 9.95 -1.52 29.97
C ASN A 151 8.49 -1.01 30.10
N THR A 152 8.25 0.17 29.53
CA THR A 152 6.95 0.85 29.45
C THR A 152 6.88 1.62 28.15
N TYR A 153 5.69 1.70 27.55
CA TYR A 153 5.47 2.63 26.43
C TYR A 153 5.52 4.08 26.91
N GLN A 154 6.18 4.97 26.16
CA GLN A 154 6.28 6.38 26.50
C GLN A 154 6.12 7.27 25.28
N ILE A 155 5.38 8.37 25.43
CA ILE A 155 5.38 9.45 24.44
C ILE A 155 6.59 10.34 24.71
N LEU A 156 7.60 10.23 23.84
CA LEU A 156 8.79 11.08 23.82
C LEU A 156 8.51 12.31 22.96
N VAL A 157 8.38 13.46 23.63
CA VAL A 157 8.35 14.77 22.97
C VAL A 157 9.79 15.26 22.85
N LEU A 158 10.31 15.27 21.62
CA LEU A 158 11.71 15.54 21.33
C LEU A 158 11.97 17.04 21.19
N GLU A 159 13.23 17.47 21.31
CA GLU A 159 13.55 18.89 21.47
C GLU A 159 13.26 19.76 20.24
N ARG A 160 13.37 19.21 19.03
CA ARG A 160 13.25 20.00 17.80
C ARG A 160 11.80 20.13 17.36
N GLN A 161 11.43 21.35 16.97
CA GLN A 161 10.12 21.72 16.48
C GLN A 161 10.16 22.08 15.00
N ASP A 162 9.09 21.82 14.28
CA ASP A 162 8.84 22.33 12.92
C ASP A 162 7.33 22.31 12.64
N TRP A 163 6.89 22.90 11.54
CA TRP A 163 5.55 22.71 10.98
C TRP A 163 5.53 21.37 10.25
N LEU A 164 5.60 20.30 11.04
CA LEU A 164 5.84 18.94 10.56
C LEU A 164 4.64 18.44 9.76
N HIS A 165 4.98 17.81 8.64
CA HIS A 165 4.02 17.16 7.77
C HIS A 165 4.46 15.77 7.35
N ALA A 166 5.78 15.54 7.30
CA ALA A 166 6.31 14.24 6.95
C ALA A 166 7.14 13.64 8.08
N ALA A 167 6.92 12.35 8.33
CA ALA A 167 7.73 11.53 9.21
C ALA A 167 7.70 10.08 8.74
N ASN A 168 8.88 9.46 8.66
CA ASN A 168 9.02 8.03 8.43
C ASN A 168 10.27 7.51 9.17
N SER A 169 10.35 6.20 9.37
CA SER A 169 11.37 5.58 10.20
C SER A 169 11.93 4.33 9.56
N SER A 170 13.17 3.99 9.90
CA SER A 170 13.76 2.68 9.62
C SER A 170 13.94 1.90 10.93
N PRO A 171 13.72 0.58 10.95
CA PRO A 171 13.88 -0.22 12.14
C PRO A 171 15.34 -0.33 12.58
N ALA A 172 15.55 -0.52 13.88
CA ALA A 172 16.84 -0.92 14.42
C ALA A 172 17.14 -2.38 14.09
N THR A 173 18.36 -2.63 13.65
CA THR A 173 18.86 -3.96 13.30
C THR A 173 20.04 -4.35 14.19
N VAL A 174 20.68 -5.49 13.92
CA VAL A 174 21.94 -5.86 14.61
C VAL A 174 23.06 -4.87 14.30
N THR A 175 23.06 -4.26 13.12
CA THR A 175 24.20 -3.49 12.60
C THR A 175 23.91 -2.02 12.39
N LYS A 176 22.63 -1.61 12.36
CA LYS A 176 22.20 -0.22 12.12
C LYS A 176 21.19 0.20 13.19
N PRO A 177 21.34 1.36 13.83
CA PRO A 177 20.34 1.89 14.75
C PRO A 177 19.03 2.22 14.03
N GLY A 178 17.94 2.30 14.79
CA GLY A 178 16.68 2.83 14.28
C GLY A 178 16.79 4.32 14.02
N ILE A 179 16.08 4.81 13.01
CA ILE A 179 16.11 6.22 12.62
C ILE A 179 14.67 6.67 12.41
N SER A 180 14.31 7.86 12.90
CA SER A 180 13.09 8.56 12.49
C SER A 180 13.46 9.90 11.87
N ILE A 181 13.05 10.15 10.63
CA ILE A 181 13.23 11.44 9.94
C ILE A 181 11.95 12.25 10.08
N PHE A 182 12.09 13.55 10.28
CA PHE A 182 11.03 14.52 10.39
C PHE A 182 11.29 15.68 9.44
N SER A 183 10.26 16.09 8.69
CA SER A 183 10.32 17.22 7.77
C SER A 183 9.04 18.06 7.78
N GLY A 184 9.22 19.34 7.47
CA GLY A 184 8.17 20.35 7.51
C GLY A 184 8.57 21.62 6.76
N PHE A 185 7.76 22.66 6.93
CA PHE A 185 7.87 23.87 6.10
C PHE A 185 8.67 25.02 6.73
N GLN A 186 9.12 24.93 7.99
CA GLN A 186 9.79 26.04 8.70
C GLN A 186 11.27 25.79 8.99
N GLN A 187 11.69 24.56 9.30
CA GLN A 187 13.07 24.25 9.68
C GLN A 187 13.79 23.38 8.63
N HIS A 188 15.09 23.16 8.80
CA HIS A 188 15.80 22.09 8.09
C HIS A 188 15.32 20.73 8.58
N PRO A 189 15.16 19.74 7.70
CA PRO A 189 14.81 18.38 8.11
C PRO A 189 15.84 17.81 9.08
N PHE A 190 15.39 16.88 9.90
CA PHE A 190 16.21 16.24 10.93
C PHE A 190 15.84 14.81 11.14
N ALA A 191 16.79 14.07 11.70
CA ALA A 191 16.59 12.71 12.14
C ALA A 191 16.87 12.58 13.63
N TYR A 192 16.23 11.60 14.24
CA TYR A 192 16.59 11.07 15.54
C TYR A 192 17.10 9.65 15.38
N VAL A 193 18.30 9.38 15.92
CA VAL A 193 18.95 8.07 15.86
C VAL A 193 18.82 7.37 17.21
N PHE A 194 18.28 6.15 17.20
CA PHE A 194 17.92 5.37 18.38
C PHE A 194 18.98 4.27 18.64
N ASP A 195 20.19 4.69 19.04
CA ASP A 195 21.29 3.79 19.41
C ASP A 195 21.37 3.50 20.91
N SER A 196 20.58 4.23 21.71
CA SER A 196 20.54 4.18 23.17
C SER A 196 19.18 4.66 23.68
N SER A 197 19.00 4.70 25.01
CA SER A 197 17.71 5.13 25.61
C SER A 197 17.37 6.60 25.38
N ASN A 198 18.33 7.43 24.95
CA ASN A 198 18.10 8.82 24.57
C ASN A 198 18.49 8.98 23.11
N PRO A 199 17.55 9.25 22.19
CA PRO A 199 17.88 9.37 20.78
C PRO A 199 18.75 10.60 20.52
N THR A 200 19.69 10.46 19.60
CA THR A 200 20.60 11.53 19.17
C THR A 200 19.98 12.32 18.03
N LEU A 201 19.94 13.65 18.15
CA LEU A 201 19.48 14.54 17.08
C LEU A 201 20.57 14.70 16.01
N GLU A 202 20.21 14.46 14.76
CA GLU A 202 21.01 14.75 13.58
C GLU A 202 20.30 15.73 12.65
N ILE A 203 21.03 16.72 12.16
CA ILE A 203 20.53 17.68 11.16
C ILE A 203 20.95 17.17 9.79
N LEU A 204 19.99 17.02 8.87
CA LEU A 204 20.33 16.55 7.54
C LEU A 204 21.07 17.69 6.79
N PRO A 205 22.29 17.42 6.28
CA PRO A 205 23.19 18.39 5.67
C PRO A 205 22.64 18.76 4.30
N ILE A 206 21.91 19.86 4.29
CA ILE A 206 21.37 20.45 3.08
C ILE A 206 21.84 21.89 3.10
N ASN A 207 22.93 22.12 2.37
CA ASN A 207 23.63 23.38 2.14
C ASN A 207 23.09 24.58 2.93
N GLU A 208 23.58 24.78 4.16
CA GLU A 208 23.11 25.82 5.09
C GLU A 208 23.43 27.25 4.61
N GLU A 209 24.21 27.43 3.53
CA GLU A 209 24.89 28.71 3.31
C GLU A 209 24.10 29.81 2.57
N VAL A 210 23.03 29.55 1.80
CA VAL A 210 22.30 30.65 1.14
C VAL A 210 20.85 30.27 0.78
N PRO A 211 19.82 31.11 1.06
CA PRO A 211 18.53 31.00 0.39
C PRO A 211 18.67 31.21 -1.14
N PRO A 212 18.02 30.40 -1.99
CA PRO A 212 17.08 29.34 -1.65
C PRO A 212 17.75 28.04 -1.20
N ILE A 213 17.07 27.35 -0.29
CA ILE A 213 17.55 26.13 0.38
C ILE A 213 17.54 24.98 -0.63
N ASN A 214 18.61 24.86 -1.41
CA ASN A 214 18.77 23.79 -2.39
C ASN A 214 18.94 22.44 -1.69
N GLY A 215 18.16 21.43 -2.09
CA GLY A 215 18.28 20.05 -1.62
C GLY A 215 17.50 19.72 -0.34
N LYS A 216 16.58 20.60 0.11
CA LYS A 216 15.80 20.37 1.34
C LYS A 216 14.79 19.25 1.12
N LEU A 217 14.72 18.28 2.03
CA LEU A 217 13.55 17.39 2.08
C LEU A 217 12.29 18.23 2.27
N GLY A 218 11.31 17.99 1.43
CA GLY A 218 10.01 18.62 1.45
C GLY A 218 9.18 18.12 2.63
N GLY A 219 8.04 18.76 2.83
CA GLY A 219 7.07 18.33 3.84
C GLY A 219 6.05 17.34 3.31
N GLY A 220 6.24 16.81 2.10
CA GLY A 220 5.23 15.99 1.42
C GLY A 220 5.26 14.54 1.84
N THR A 221 6.41 13.89 1.65
CA THR A 221 6.57 12.47 1.97
C THR A 221 8.01 12.12 2.35
N ILE A 222 8.14 11.11 3.20
CA ILE A 222 9.38 10.38 3.45
C ILE A 222 8.97 8.91 3.45
N GLU A 223 9.73 8.05 2.77
CA GLU A 223 9.47 6.61 2.74
C GLU A 223 10.75 5.80 2.98
N TYR A 224 10.70 4.80 3.86
CA TYR A 224 11.86 3.96 4.16
C TYR A 224 11.98 2.86 3.10
N LEU A 225 13.13 2.81 2.44
CA LEU A 225 13.36 1.85 1.38
C LEU A 225 14.02 0.59 1.96
N GLU A 226 13.20 -0.36 2.40
CA GLU A 226 13.65 -1.60 3.04
C GLU A 226 14.57 -2.41 2.11
N SER A 227 14.17 -2.62 0.86
CA SER A 227 14.85 -3.54 -0.06
C SER A 227 16.32 -3.19 -0.29
N VAL A 228 16.63 -1.90 -0.52
CA VAL A 228 18.01 -1.42 -0.71
C VAL A 228 18.73 -1.27 0.62
N SER A 229 18.03 -0.90 1.69
CA SER A 229 18.62 -0.75 3.02
C SER A 229 19.09 -2.09 3.57
N LEU A 230 18.34 -3.18 3.39
CA LEU A 230 18.74 -4.53 3.82
C LEU A 230 19.94 -5.07 3.03
N LYS A 231 20.04 -4.74 1.73
CA LYS A 231 21.18 -5.12 0.88
C LYS A 231 22.45 -4.37 1.27
N SER A 232 22.33 -3.16 1.81
CA SER A 232 23.47 -2.34 2.20
C SER A 232 23.97 -2.62 3.62
N THR A 233 25.28 -2.83 3.75
CA THR A 233 25.89 -3.17 5.05
C THR A 233 25.95 -2.00 6.04
N ASN A 234 26.03 -0.76 5.54
CA ASN A 234 26.28 0.44 6.34
C ASN A 234 25.43 1.64 5.91
N LYS A 235 24.44 1.47 5.03
CA LYS A 235 23.55 2.56 4.63
C LYS A 235 22.09 2.26 4.93
N THR A 236 21.33 3.33 5.18
CA THR A 236 19.86 3.33 5.24
C THR A 236 19.36 4.38 4.27
N PHE A 237 18.35 4.04 3.47
CA PHE A 237 17.83 4.87 2.39
C PHE A 237 16.38 5.24 2.65
N PHE A 238 16.06 6.50 2.35
CA PHE A 238 14.69 7.01 2.40
C PHE A 238 14.38 7.74 1.09
N PHE A 239 13.24 7.48 0.48
CA PHE A 239 12.70 8.30 -0.59
C PHE A 239 12.03 9.55 -0.02
N SER A 240 12.09 10.67 -0.74
CA SER A 240 11.37 11.90 -0.38
C SER A 240 11.25 12.86 -1.56
N ASP A 241 10.37 13.85 -1.44
CA ASP A 241 10.34 15.01 -2.32
C ASP A 241 11.43 16.02 -1.91
N ILE A 242 12.43 16.24 -2.76
CA ILE A 242 13.58 17.09 -2.47
C ILE A 242 13.46 18.39 -3.28
N GLN A 243 13.52 19.53 -2.59
CA GLN A 243 13.51 20.83 -3.27
C GLN A 243 14.71 20.97 -4.20
N GLY A 244 14.44 21.18 -5.49
CA GLY A 244 15.46 21.33 -6.52
C GLY A 244 16.36 22.55 -6.30
N SER A 245 17.43 22.63 -7.10
CA SER A 245 18.36 23.77 -7.09
C SER A 245 17.78 25.05 -7.72
N ASP A 246 16.73 24.92 -8.52
CA ASP A 246 15.95 26.00 -9.08
C ASP A 246 14.55 25.93 -8.47
N LEU A 247 14.15 26.98 -7.74
CA LEU A 247 12.83 27.08 -7.12
C LEU A 247 11.68 27.00 -8.15
N THR A 248 11.96 27.21 -9.44
CA THR A 248 10.95 27.08 -10.50
C THR A 248 10.71 25.64 -10.95
N GLU A 249 11.65 24.71 -10.69
CA GLU A 249 11.48 23.27 -10.96
C GLU A 249 10.58 22.59 -9.90
N GLY A 250 10.45 23.20 -8.72
CA GLY A 250 9.71 22.67 -7.55
C GLY A 250 10.35 21.44 -6.92
N ALA A 251 9.53 20.54 -6.34
CA ALA A 251 10.06 19.35 -5.65
C ALA A 251 10.39 18.24 -6.65
N ARG A 252 11.56 17.62 -6.47
CA ARG A 252 12.09 16.52 -7.28
C ARG A 252 12.11 15.24 -6.45
N PRO A 253 11.85 14.06 -7.00
CA PRO A 253 12.09 12.82 -6.26
C PRO A 253 13.58 12.71 -5.90
N GLY A 254 13.88 12.06 -4.78
CA GLY A 254 15.26 11.75 -4.43
C GLY A 254 15.38 10.85 -3.22
N LEU A 255 16.62 10.47 -2.93
CA LEU A 255 16.98 9.63 -1.80
C LEU A 255 17.73 10.44 -0.75
N ALA A 256 17.29 10.39 0.50
CA ALA A 256 18.08 10.74 1.66
C ALA A 256 18.77 9.47 2.18
N VAL A 257 20.10 9.49 2.25
CA VAL A 257 20.90 8.30 2.57
C VAL A 257 21.76 8.56 3.78
N ARG A 258 21.61 7.73 4.81
CA ARG A 258 22.43 7.76 6.02
C ARG A 258 23.55 6.74 5.92
N ASP A 259 24.80 7.19 5.89
CA ASP A 259 25.98 6.32 6.00
C ASP A 259 26.36 6.15 7.47
N HIS A 260 26.20 4.94 8.00
CA HIS A 260 26.45 4.54 9.39
C HIS A 260 27.92 4.55 9.79
N ASN A 261 28.85 4.40 8.84
CA ASN A 261 30.29 4.43 9.13
C ASN A 261 30.83 5.86 9.21
N LEU A 262 30.30 6.74 8.36
CA LEU A 262 30.73 8.14 8.27
C LEU A 262 29.95 9.08 9.18
N GLU A 263 28.83 8.61 9.76
CA GLU A 263 27.90 9.43 10.52
C GLU A 263 27.41 10.65 9.71
N SER A 264 27.21 10.43 8.42
CA SER A 264 26.88 11.48 7.46
C SER A 264 25.64 11.13 6.66
N TRP A 265 24.99 12.18 6.18
CA TRP A 265 23.85 12.08 5.28
C TRP A 265 24.24 12.62 3.90
N GLU A 266 23.72 11.98 2.86
CA GLU A 266 23.83 12.43 1.48
C GLU A 266 22.45 12.45 0.82
N VAL A 267 22.34 13.22 -0.27
CA VAL A 267 21.14 13.32 -1.09
C VAL A 267 21.46 12.91 -2.51
N ILE A 268 20.65 12.02 -3.07
CA ILE A 268 20.70 11.60 -4.47
C ILE A 268 19.43 12.10 -5.16
N PHE A 269 19.57 12.97 -6.16
CA PHE A 269 18.42 13.48 -6.91
C PHE A 269 17.98 12.51 -8.01
N GLY A 270 16.67 12.43 -8.21
CA GLY A 270 16.05 11.66 -9.29
C GLY A 270 15.57 12.51 -10.46
N ASP A 271 15.11 11.77 -11.48
CA ASP A 271 14.48 12.32 -12.67
C ASP A 271 13.11 12.91 -12.35
N ILE A 272 12.77 14.04 -12.96
CA ILE A 272 11.46 14.68 -12.80
C ILE A 272 10.47 14.03 -13.80
N PRO A 273 9.19 13.85 -13.43
CA PRO A 273 8.20 13.17 -14.26
C PRO A 273 7.58 14.01 -15.40
N PHE A 274 7.85 15.32 -15.44
CA PHE A 274 7.27 16.25 -16.42
C PHE A 274 8.35 16.95 -17.26
N ASP A 275 7.95 17.45 -18.42
CA ASP A 275 8.83 18.16 -19.34
C ASP A 275 9.09 19.59 -18.84
N ILE A 276 10.33 19.84 -18.39
CA ILE A 276 10.77 21.13 -17.87
C ILE A 276 10.93 22.21 -18.96
N ASP A 277 11.04 21.80 -20.23
CA ASP A 277 11.24 22.66 -21.38
C ASP A 277 9.90 23.07 -22.03
N ASP A 278 8.86 22.22 -21.99
CA ASP A 278 7.47 22.57 -22.37
C ASP A 278 6.67 23.08 -21.18
N ARG A 279 6.73 24.40 -20.94
CA ARG A 279 6.07 25.06 -19.80
C ARG A 279 5.32 26.34 -20.17
N LYS A 280 4.33 26.69 -19.35
CA LYS A 280 3.54 27.93 -19.41
C LYS A 280 3.58 28.65 -18.08
N THR A 281 4.02 29.91 -18.08
CA THR A 281 3.89 30.79 -16.92
C THR A 281 2.70 31.71 -17.13
N LEU A 282 1.70 31.60 -16.24
CA LEU A 282 0.42 32.28 -16.37
C LEU A 282 0.14 33.15 -15.14
N PRO A 283 -0.45 34.34 -15.32
CA PRO A 283 -0.99 35.12 -14.21
C PRO A 283 -2.13 34.34 -13.56
N THR A 284 -2.06 34.17 -12.24
CA THR A 284 -2.94 33.33 -11.43
C THR A 284 -3.51 34.13 -10.26
N LEU A 285 -4.84 34.23 -10.18
CA LEU A 285 -5.56 34.75 -9.01
C LEU A 285 -5.73 33.64 -7.99
N SER A 286 -5.06 33.75 -6.84
CA SER A 286 -5.16 32.75 -5.77
C SER A 286 -6.43 32.89 -4.95
N TRP A 287 -6.76 31.86 -4.15
CA TRP A 287 -7.86 31.92 -3.18
C TRP A 287 -7.73 33.06 -2.16
N LEU A 288 -6.52 33.56 -1.93
CA LEU A 288 -6.24 34.71 -1.06
C LEU A 288 -6.54 36.07 -1.73
N GLY A 289 -6.96 36.06 -2.99
CA GLY A 289 -7.35 37.24 -3.76
C GLY A 289 -6.17 38.01 -4.38
N ASN A 290 -4.96 37.45 -4.33
CA ASN A 290 -3.76 38.06 -4.91
C ASN A 290 -3.45 37.46 -6.28
N VAL A 291 -2.95 38.26 -7.20
CA VAL A 291 -2.48 37.79 -8.51
C VAL A 291 -0.97 37.61 -8.48
N GLY A 292 -0.50 36.41 -8.79
CA GLY A 292 0.91 36.05 -8.96
C GLY A 292 1.15 35.33 -10.29
N GLU A 293 2.41 35.00 -10.61
CA GLU A 293 2.73 34.12 -11.74
C GLU A 293 2.87 32.68 -11.26
N THR A 294 2.28 31.73 -11.99
CA THR A 294 2.37 30.30 -11.71
C THR A 294 2.80 29.58 -12.97
N THR A 295 3.76 28.66 -12.83
CA THR A 295 4.28 27.86 -13.94
C THR A 295 3.62 26.49 -13.95
N TYR A 296 3.18 26.07 -15.14
CA TYR A 296 2.65 24.75 -15.44
C TYR A 296 3.54 24.05 -16.46
N PHE A 297 3.82 22.78 -16.25
CA PHE A 297 4.69 21.93 -17.07
C PHE A 297 3.85 20.88 -17.80
N ARG A 298 4.28 20.51 -19.01
CA ARG A 298 3.64 19.45 -19.77
C ARG A 298 3.82 18.10 -19.07
N TYR A 299 2.72 17.39 -18.92
CA TYR A 299 2.69 16.01 -18.42
C TYR A 299 1.62 15.22 -19.18
N GLY A 300 2.04 14.29 -20.03
CA GLY A 300 1.12 13.66 -20.98
C GLY A 300 0.40 14.69 -21.83
N ASP A 301 -0.94 14.66 -21.83
CA ASP A 301 -1.78 15.65 -22.50
C ASP A 301 -2.09 16.89 -21.63
N ASP A 302 -1.77 16.84 -20.34
CA ASP A 302 -2.10 17.86 -19.34
C ASP A 302 -0.97 18.90 -19.16
N PHE A 303 -1.32 20.00 -18.49
CA PHE A 303 -0.37 20.96 -17.94
C PHE A 303 -0.57 21.03 -16.42
N ILE A 304 0.47 20.64 -15.66
CA ILE A 304 0.43 20.49 -14.21
C ILE A 304 1.39 21.46 -13.52
N GLN A 305 1.10 21.89 -12.30
CA GLN A 305 2.07 22.60 -11.48
C GLN A 305 3.17 21.65 -10.98
N SER A 306 4.37 22.17 -10.77
CA SER A 306 5.29 21.45 -9.90
C SER A 306 4.81 21.59 -8.46
N SER A 307 4.64 20.46 -7.79
CA SER A 307 4.05 20.32 -6.46
C SER A 307 4.87 19.32 -5.63
N THR A 308 4.24 18.38 -4.92
CA THR A 308 4.89 17.52 -3.93
C THR A 308 4.42 16.07 -4.04
N TYR A 309 5.29 15.14 -3.64
CA TYR A 309 4.88 13.77 -3.38
C TYR A 309 4.27 13.70 -2.00
N THR A 310 3.04 13.21 -1.90
CA THR A 310 2.27 13.19 -0.64
C THR A 310 2.31 11.84 0.05
N ASP A 311 2.74 10.81 -0.66
CA ASP A 311 2.84 9.45 -0.14
C ASP A 311 3.74 8.61 -1.07
N ALA A 312 4.37 7.55 -0.58
CA ALA A 312 5.17 6.64 -1.38
C ALA A 312 5.31 5.26 -0.70
N GLU A 313 5.52 4.22 -1.50
CA GLU A 313 5.69 2.83 -1.03
C GLU A 313 6.70 2.09 -1.93
N GLU A 314 7.33 1.04 -1.42
CA GLU A 314 8.00 0.06 -2.28
C GLU A 314 6.95 -0.87 -2.94
N ILE A 315 7.16 -1.22 -4.21
CA ILE A 315 6.27 -2.11 -4.96
C ILE A 315 7.04 -3.17 -5.74
N GLN A 316 6.70 -4.44 -5.51
CA GLN A 316 7.23 -5.58 -6.25
C GLN A 316 6.41 -5.77 -7.54
N LEU A 317 6.73 -4.98 -8.58
CA LEU A 317 6.00 -5.01 -9.86
C LEU A 317 5.96 -6.40 -10.52
N SER A 318 7.00 -7.22 -10.29
CA SER A 318 7.09 -8.60 -10.73
C SER A 318 7.86 -9.42 -9.70
N PRO A 319 7.46 -10.66 -9.36
CA PRO A 319 8.11 -11.47 -8.32
C PRO A 319 9.62 -11.73 -8.50
N ASN A 320 10.14 -11.56 -9.71
CA ASN A 320 11.53 -11.88 -10.06
C ASN A 320 12.40 -10.63 -10.32
N GLU A 321 11.87 -9.43 -10.12
CA GLU A 321 12.60 -8.17 -10.31
C GLU A 321 12.95 -7.53 -8.96
N ASP A 322 13.79 -6.50 -8.95
CA ASP A 322 13.94 -5.68 -7.75
C ASP A 322 12.71 -4.77 -7.57
N PRO A 323 12.30 -4.46 -6.32
CA PRO A 323 11.21 -3.51 -6.07
C PRO A 323 11.45 -2.15 -6.73
N LEU A 324 10.36 -1.47 -7.04
CA LEU A 324 10.33 -0.06 -7.45
C LEU A 324 9.82 0.80 -6.30
N ILE A 325 10.00 2.11 -6.42
CA ILE A 325 9.21 3.06 -5.61
C ILE A 325 7.99 3.43 -6.44
N VAL A 326 6.80 3.37 -5.85
CA VAL A 326 5.61 4.02 -6.35
C VAL A 326 5.32 5.23 -5.47
N ALA A 327 5.18 6.41 -6.07
CA ALA A 327 5.02 7.66 -5.35
C ALA A 327 3.82 8.45 -5.86
N LYS A 328 2.94 8.83 -4.94
CA LYS A 328 1.72 9.59 -5.21
C LYS A 328 2.06 11.09 -5.30
N TYR A 329 1.93 11.65 -6.49
CA TYR A 329 2.21 13.04 -6.80
C TYR A 329 0.92 13.87 -6.85
N SER A 330 0.73 14.72 -5.85
CA SER A 330 -0.44 15.60 -5.76
C SER A 330 -0.11 16.96 -6.36
N THR A 331 -0.88 17.40 -7.36
CA THR A 331 -0.64 18.63 -8.12
C THR A 331 -1.94 19.37 -8.44
N ALA A 332 -1.82 20.56 -9.06
CA ALA A 332 -2.92 21.25 -9.71
C ALA A 332 -2.74 21.21 -11.23
N ARG A 333 -3.74 20.72 -11.95
CA ARG A 333 -3.75 20.68 -13.43
C ARG A 333 -4.66 21.76 -14.03
N LEU A 334 -4.33 22.25 -15.22
CA LEU A 334 -5.23 23.12 -15.99
C LEU A 334 -6.40 22.32 -16.56
N LYS A 335 -7.63 22.86 -16.44
CA LYS A 335 -8.82 22.26 -17.08
C LYS A 335 -8.88 22.55 -18.57
N ASP A 336 -8.29 23.66 -19.00
CA ASP A 336 -8.18 24.07 -20.41
C ASP A 336 -6.77 24.58 -20.69
N ASN A 337 -6.07 23.89 -21.57
CA ASN A 337 -4.69 24.22 -21.93
C ASN A 337 -4.54 25.53 -22.74
N THR A 338 -5.64 26.18 -23.14
CA THR A 338 -5.62 27.43 -23.92
C THR A 338 -5.75 28.70 -23.06
N VAL A 339 -5.97 28.55 -21.75
CA VAL A 339 -6.12 29.70 -20.84
C VAL A 339 -4.86 30.57 -20.79
N THR A 340 -5.08 31.88 -20.69
CA THR A 340 -4.00 32.89 -20.56
C THR A 340 -3.99 33.58 -19.19
N PHE A 341 -4.97 33.27 -18.34
CA PHE A 341 -5.10 33.74 -16.95
C PHE A 341 -5.82 32.63 -16.18
N VAL A 342 -5.35 32.33 -14.98
CA VAL A 342 -5.92 31.26 -14.13
C VAL A 342 -6.58 31.89 -12.91
N THR A 343 -7.82 31.49 -12.64
CA THR A 343 -8.47 31.69 -11.36
C THR A 343 -8.46 30.36 -10.62
N GLU A 344 -7.78 30.30 -9.47
CA GLU A 344 -7.60 29.07 -8.70
C GLU A 344 -8.96 28.43 -8.33
N GLY A 345 -9.07 27.12 -8.49
CA GLY A 345 -10.31 26.33 -8.33
C GLY A 345 -11.32 26.45 -9.46
N THR A 346 -11.20 27.48 -10.30
CA THR A 346 -12.06 27.65 -11.47
C THR A 346 -11.40 27.07 -12.71
N ASP A 347 -10.21 27.56 -13.06
CA ASP A 347 -9.49 27.21 -14.29
C ASP A 347 -8.48 26.06 -14.09
N ASN A 348 -8.15 25.74 -12.83
CA ASN A 348 -7.38 24.56 -12.45
C ASN A 348 -8.17 23.67 -11.47
N GLU A 349 -7.71 22.43 -11.30
CA GLU A 349 -8.25 21.46 -10.35
C GLU A 349 -7.12 20.62 -9.73
N ALA A 350 -7.36 20.10 -8.53
CA ALA A 350 -6.46 19.15 -7.89
C ALA A 350 -6.43 17.85 -8.71
N ALA A 351 -5.25 17.29 -8.88
CA ALA A 351 -5.01 16.06 -9.62
C ALA A 351 -3.91 15.26 -8.93
N THR A 352 -4.04 13.94 -9.00
CA THR A 352 -3.12 13.00 -8.39
C THR A 352 -2.63 12.02 -9.45
N TYR A 353 -1.32 11.78 -9.50
CA TYR A 353 -0.69 10.82 -10.41
C TYR A 353 0.21 9.87 -9.63
N PHE A 354 0.36 8.65 -10.12
CA PHE A 354 1.39 7.73 -9.64
C PHE A 354 2.63 7.77 -10.53
N HIS A 355 3.79 7.98 -9.91
CA HIS A 355 5.08 7.88 -10.57
C HIS A 355 5.87 6.70 -10.03
N PHE A 356 6.59 6.03 -10.91
CA PHE A 356 7.36 4.84 -10.57
C PHE A 356 8.84 5.11 -10.77
N TYR A 357 9.67 4.65 -9.84
CA TYR A 357 11.10 4.84 -9.90
C TYR A 357 11.87 3.54 -9.69
N GLU A 358 12.81 3.28 -10.59
CA GLU A 358 13.90 2.32 -10.35
C GLU A 358 14.94 3.00 -9.46
N PHE A 359 15.49 2.27 -8.50
CA PHE A 359 16.48 2.81 -7.58
C PHE A 359 17.54 1.77 -7.20
N ASP A 360 18.72 2.27 -6.90
CA ASP A 360 19.83 1.51 -6.32
C ASP A 360 20.57 2.39 -5.30
N GLU A 361 21.70 1.92 -4.77
CA GLU A 361 22.48 2.66 -3.77
C GLU A 361 22.98 4.04 -4.25
N ASN A 362 22.96 4.32 -5.56
CA ASN A 362 23.58 5.50 -6.17
C ASN A 362 22.66 6.28 -7.10
N ASN A 363 21.51 5.74 -7.51
CA ASN A 363 20.64 6.32 -8.53
C ASN A 363 19.17 6.12 -8.20
N ILE A 364 18.35 7.07 -8.67
CA ILE A 364 16.90 6.97 -8.75
C ILE A 364 16.48 7.49 -10.13
N LYS A 365 15.72 6.68 -10.89
CA LYS A 365 15.35 6.96 -12.28
C LYS A 365 13.89 6.67 -12.50
N ILE A 366 13.22 7.53 -13.25
CA ILE A 366 11.81 7.32 -13.55
C ILE A 366 11.62 6.11 -14.47
N LYS A 367 10.63 5.28 -14.15
CA LYS A 367 10.13 4.20 -14.99
C LYS A 367 8.71 4.54 -15.42
N ASN A 368 8.51 4.70 -16.72
CA ASN A 368 7.19 5.04 -17.25
C ASN A 368 6.30 3.79 -17.23
N ILE A 369 5.37 3.77 -16.28
CA ILE A 369 4.37 2.71 -16.11
C ILE A 369 2.99 3.34 -16.26
N GLY A 370 2.15 2.75 -17.11
CA GLY A 370 0.80 3.24 -17.36
C GLY A 370 -0.22 2.58 -16.43
N ILE A 371 -1.23 3.35 -16.06
CA ILE A 371 -2.42 2.88 -15.34
C ILE A 371 -3.64 3.09 -16.24
N GLU A 372 -4.24 1.99 -16.71
CA GLU A 372 -5.47 2.05 -17.51
C GLU A 372 -6.64 2.50 -16.63
N ASN A 373 -7.36 3.54 -17.08
CA ASN A 373 -8.48 4.15 -16.35
C ASN A 373 -8.08 4.71 -14.97
N GLU A 374 -6.90 5.33 -14.86
CA GLU A 374 -6.46 6.05 -13.66
C GLU A 374 -7.48 7.13 -13.25
N GLU A 375 -7.89 7.13 -11.98
CA GLU A 375 -8.75 8.16 -11.40
C GLU A 375 -7.86 9.31 -10.91
N VAL A 376 -7.60 10.25 -11.82
CA VAL A 376 -6.69 11.39 -11.57
C VAL A 376 -7.32 12.44 -10.64
N LEU A 377 -8.65 12.53 -10.60
CA LEU A 377 -9.39 13.52 -9.80
C LEU A 377 -9.85 12.94 -8.46
N ASP A 378 -8.92 12.31 -7.75
CA ASP A 378 -9.17 11.70 -6.45
C ASP A 378 -8.64 12.58 -5.30
N ASN A 379 -9.40 12.58 -4.20
CA ASN A 379 -8.96 13.14 -2.94
C ASN A 379 -8.68 12.00 -1.96
N SER A 380 -7.41 11.70 -1.76
CA SER A 380 -6.93 10.69 -0.83
C SER A 380 -5.62 11.12 -0.17
N ASN A 381 -5.45 10.78 1.10
CA ASN A 381 -4.19 11.02 1.79
C ASN A 381 -3.24 9.82 1.72
N PHE A 382 -3.77 8.59 1.69
CA PHE A 382 -2.96 7.38 1.83
C PHE A 382 -3.25 6.35 0.74
N PHE A 383 -2.25 5.57 0.37
CA PHE A 383 -2.42 4.33 -0.37
C PHE A 383 -1.58 3.22 0.26
N GLU A 384 -1.85 1.98 -0.14
CA GLU A 384 -1.12 0.80 0.30
C GLU A 384 -0.74 -0.04 -0.92
N VAL A 385 0.29 -0.87 -0.77
CA VAL A 385 0.74 -1.82 -1.78
C VAL A 385 0.69 -3.23 -1.21
N PHE A 386 -0.09 -4.10 -1.85
CA PHE A 386 -0.08 -5.55 -1.61
C PHE A 386 -0.80 -6.28 -2.75
N ASP A 387 -0.55 -7.58 -2.88
CA ASP A 387 -1.25 -8.49 -3.79
C ASP A 387 -2.74 -8.63 -3.38
N PHE A 388 -3.62 -7.87 -4.04
CA PHE A 388 -5.02 -7.75 -3.70
C PHE A 388 -5.85 -8.93 -4.19
N ASN A 389 -5.46 -9.55 -5.31
CA ASN A 389 -6.17 -10.65 -5.96
C ASN A 389 -5.45 -12.01 -5.87
N ASN A 390 -4.40 -12.10 -5.05
CA ASN A 390 -3.61 -13.29 -4.76
C ASN A 390 -2.96 -13.92 -6.00
N ASP A 391 -2.52 -13.10 -6.95
CA ASP A 391 -1.90 -13.56 -8.20
C ASP A 391 -0.36 -13.59 -8.17
N GLY A 392 0.22 -13.14 -7.06
CA GLY A 392 1.65 -13.02 -6.81
C GLY A 392 2.23 -11.65 -7.15
N PHE A 393 1.46 -10.71 -7.67
CA PHE A 393 1.91 -9.39 -8.07
C PHE A 393 1.32 -8.33 -7.16
N ASP A 394 2.15 -7.35 -6.77
CA ASP A 394 1.66 -6.26 -5.94
C ASP A 394 0.73 -5.32 -6.72
N ASP A 395 -0.36 -4.92 -6.06
CA ASP A 395 -1.37 -3.98 -6.54
C ASP A 395 -1.33 -2.66 -5.74
N ILE A 396 -2.01 -1.62 -6.23
CA ILE A 396 -2.11 -0.32 -5.56
C ILE A 396 -3.53 -0.11 -5.04
N ILE A 397 -3.67 0.15 -3.73
CA ILE A 397 -4.96 0.34 -3.05
C ILE A 397 -5.02 1.75 -2.45
N VAL A 398 -5.85 2.62 -3.01
CA VAL A 398 -5.99 4.02 -2.61
C VAL A 398 -7.17 4.21 -1.68
N SER A 399 -6.91 4.80 -0.51
CA SER A 399 -7.92 5.09 0.51
C SER A 399 -8.60 6.44 0.24
N SER A 400 -9.50 6.46 -0.74
CA SER A 400 -10.24 7.64 -1.19
C SER A 400 -11.27 8.17 -0.20
N TYR A 401 -11.48 9.48 -0.21
CA TYR A 401 -12.55 10.17 0.50
C TYR A 401 -13.76 10.36 -0.42
N ASN A 402 -14.75 9.48 -0.34
CA ASN A 402 -15.91 9.56 -1.22
C ASN A 402 -17.20 8.98 -0.58
N GLU A 403 -18.34 9.29 -1.21
CA GLU A 403 -19.67 8.86 -0.76
C GLU A 403 -19.95 7.35 -0.92
N SER A 404 -19.11 6.63 -1.68
CA SER A 404 -19.24 5.18 -1.81
C SER A 404 -18.54 4.43 -0.67
N GLY A 405 -17.55 5.07 -0.04
CA GLY A 405 -16.62 4.43 0.90
C GLY A 405 -15.77 3.31 0.27
N GLN A 406 -15.79 3.13 -1.05
CA GLN A 406 -14.95 2.18 -1.75
C GLN A 406 -13.53 2.76 -1.93
N PRO A 407 -12.48 1.92 -1.82
CA PRO A 407 -11.15 2.29 -2.25
C PRO A 407 -11.08 2.32 -3.77
N ILE A 408 -10.03 2.92 -4.31
CA ILE A 408 -9.66 2.76 -5.72
C ILE A 408 -8.55 1.71 -5.77
N VAL A 409 -8.74 0.65 -6.54
CA VAL A 409 -7.75 -0.43 -6.67
C VAL A 409 -7.24 -0.48 -8.11
N TYR A 410 -5.93 -0.44 -8.28
CA TYR A 410 -5.26 -0.64 -9.55
C TYR A 410 -4.56 -1.99 -9.52
N LEU A 411 -5.10 -2.95 -10.27
CA LEU A 411 -4.57 -4.31 -10.36
C LEU A 411 -3.43 -4.36 -11.36
N ASN A 412 -2.35 -5.05 -11.00
CA ASN A 412 -1.22 -5.31 -11.87
C ASN A 412 -1.68 -6.20 -13.03
N THR A 413 -1.41 -5.73 -14.26
CA THR A 413 -1.81 -6.46 -15.48
C THR A 413 -0.90 -7.65 -15.77
N GLN A 414 0.20 -7.82 -15.01
CA GLN A 414 1.32 -8.71 -15.29
C GLN A 414 2.03 -8.42 -16.62
N LEU A 415 1.72 -7.29 -17.26
CA LEU A 415 2.30 -6.83 -18.53
C LEU A 415 3.12 -5.54 -18.36
N GLY A 416 3.48 -5.18 -17.13
CA GLY A 416 4.28 -3.99 -16.80
C GLY A 416 3.47 -2.71 -16.62
N GLY A 417 2.18 -2.82 -16.35
CA GLY A 417 1.27 -1.71 -16.07
C GLY A 417 0.11 -2.16 -15.18
N PHE A 418 -0.79 -1.23 -14.86
CA PHE A 418 -1.95 -1.48 -14.01
C PHE A 418 -3.26 -1.18 -14.75
N SER A 419 -4.36 -1.74 -14.25
CA SER A 419 -5.72 -1.37 -14.67
C SER A 419 -6.59 -1.14 -13.44
N ARG A 420 -7.40 -0.08 -13.47
CA ARG A 420 -8.40 0.15 -12.42
C ARG A 420 -9.41 -1.00 -12.38
N ALA A 421 -9.62 -1.56 -11.20
CA ALA A 421 -10.62 -2.60 -10.97
C ALA A 421 -12.03 -2.03 -10.80
N ASP A 422 -13.03 -2.82 -11.19
CA ASP A 422 -14.42 -2.64 -10.79
C ASP A 422 -14.67 -3.43 -9.50
N LEU A 423 -15.06 -2.73 -8.43
CA LEU A 423 -15.25 -3.30 -7.10
C LEU A 423 -16.73 -3.42 -6.72
N ASP A 424 -17.68 -3.12 -7.61
CA ASP A 424 -19.11 -3.12 -7.29
C ASP A 424 -19.61 -4.50 -6.85
N ALA A 425 -19.01 -5.58 -7.37
CA ALA A 425 -19.31 -6.94 -6.95
C ALA A 425 -18.82 -7.26 -5.52
N ILE A 426 -17.82 -6.55 -5.00
CA ILE A 426 -17.25 -6.77 -3.67
C ILE A 426 -17.85 -5.80 -2.65
N PHE A 427 -17.90 -4.51 -2.99
CA PHE A 427 -18.27 -3.43 -2.07
C PHE A 427 -19.53 -2.67 -2.51
N PRO A 428 -20.71 -3.29 -2.66
CA PRO A 428 -21.91 -2.53 -3.03
C PRO A 428 -22.42 -1.74 -1.81
N LEU A 429 -21.76 -0.62 -1.53
CA LEU A 429 -21.93 0.24 -0.34
C LEU A 429 -22.86 1.42 -0.60
N GLN A 430 -23.89 1.24 -1.44
CA GLN A 430 -24.92 2.28 -1.69
C GLN A 430 -25.62 2.78 -0.40
N GLU A 431 -25.56 2.00 0.69
CA GLU A 431 -26.08 2.36 2.01
C GLU A 431 -25.29 3.48 2.71
N LEU A 432 -24.08 3.79 2.24
CA LEU A 432 -23.22 4.87 2.74
C LEU A 432 -23.40 6.19 1.97
N SER A 433 -24.25 6.20 0.94
CA SER A 433 -24.46 7.37 0.08
C SER A 433 -24.86 8.64 0.84
N GLY A 434 -24.30 9.79 0.42
CA GLY A 434 -24.58 11.11 1.01
C GLY A 434 -23.67 11.52 2.19
N PHE A 435 -22.61 10.75 2.48
CA PHE A 435 -21.57 11.12 3.43
C PHE A 435 -20.21 10.57 2.97
N ASP A 436 -19.13 11.34 3.09
CA ASP A 436 -17.80 10.87 2.70
C ASP A 436 -17.19 9.94 3.76
N TYR A 437 -16.74 8.77 3.32
CA TYR A 437 -16.04 7.79 4.15
C TYR A 437 -14.62 7.60 3.67
N GLN A 438 -13.81 7.05 4.56
CA GLN A 438 -12.53 6.43 4.24
C GLN A 438 -12.61 4.95 4.55
N MET A 439 -11.97 4.12 3.72
CA MET A 439 -11.72 2.71 3.99
C MET A 439 -10.24 2.51 4.26
N LYS A 440 -9.91 1.85 5.38
CA LYS A 440 -8.58 1.33 5.69
C LYS A 440 -8.62 -0.18 5.50
N VAL A 441 -7.60 -0.71 4.80
CA VAL A 441 -7.43 -2.15 4.62
C VAL A 441 -6.39 -2.64 5.62
N PHE A 442 -6.59 -3.84 6.13
CA PHE A 442 -5.59 -4.52 6.95
C PHE A 442 -5.27 -5.85 6.29
N ASN A 443 -4.15 -5.89 5.58
CA ASN A 443 -3.68 -7.11 4.96
C ASN A 443 -3.44 -8.21 6.02
N GLY A 444 -3.69 -9.46 5.64
CA GLY A 444 -3.53 -10.62 6.49
C GLY A 444 -2.69 -11.70 5.81
N ASP A 445 -2.01 -12.52 6.61
CA ASP A 445 -0.98 -13.47 6.13
C ASP A 445 -1.49 -14.60 5.23
N ASN A 446 -2.81 -14.77 5.07
CA ASN A 446 -3.43 -15.89 4.35
C ASN A 446 -4.13 -15.47 3.04
N GLY A 447 -3.74 -14.33 2.45
CA GLY A 447 -4.37 -13.81 1.23
C GLY A 447 -5.76 -13.20 1.44
N THR A 448 -6.15 -13.00 2.70
CA THR A 448 -7.37 -12.32 3.10
C THR A 448 -6.99 -11.03 3.80
N PHE A 449 -7.81 -9.99 3.66
CA PHE A 449 -7.65 -8.75 4.39
C PHE A 449 -8.94 -8.37 5.12
N ASP A 450 -8.80 -7.59 6.20
CA ASP A 450 -9.92 -6.99 6.92
C ASP A 450 -10.14 -5.56 6.43
N LEU A 451 -11.35 -5.04 6.66
CA LEU A 451 -11.73 -3.69 6.25
C LEU A 451 -12.27 -2.91 7.43
N MET A 452 -11.87 -1.65 7.52
CA MET A 452 -12.43 -0.69 8.45
C MET A 452 -12.90 0.55 7.68
N ILE A 453 -14.16 0.93 7.89
CA ILE A 453 -14.79 2.04 7.19
C ILE A 453 -15.29 3.04 8.22
N TYR A 454 -14.90 4.30 8.09
CA TYR A 454 -15.27 5.34 9.03
C TYR A 454 -15.48 6.71 8.37
N PRO A 455 -16.32 7.58 8.97
CA PRO A 455 -16.58 8.94 8.51
C PRO A 455 -15.30 9.79 8.29
N ALA A 456 -15.06 10.26 7.06
CA ALA A 456 -13.88 11.05 6.72
C ALA A 456 -13.84 12.41 7.44
N PHE A 457 -15.01 13.04 7.63
CA PHE A 457 -15.14 14.32 8.35
C PHE A 457 -15.41 14.16 9.85
N GLY A 458 -15.29 12.94 10.38
CA GLY A 458 -15.57 12.61 11.77
C GLY A 458 -17.06 12.51 12.11
N THR A 459 -17.31 12.10 13.35
CA THR A 459 -18.65 11.79 13.89
C THR A 459 -18.99 12.73 15.04
N LYS A 460 -20.20 13.32 15.07
CA LYS A 460 -20.64 14.08 16.25
C LYS A 460 -20.89 13.14 17.42
N ARG A 461 -20.65 13.62 18.63
CA ARG A 461 -20.85 12.83 19.85
C ARG A 461 -22.30 12.38 20.03
N SER A 462 -23.26 13.18 19.59
CA SER A 462 -24.69 12.86 19.67
C SER A 462 -25.18 11.89 18.58
N GLU A 463 -24.39 11.69 17.52
CA GLU A 463 -24.76 10.93 16.32
C GLU A 463 -24.08 9.54 16.28
N TYR A 464 -23.10 9.30 17.15
CA TYR A 464 -22.40 8.02 17.25
C TYR A 464 -23.36 6.83 17.52
N GLY A 465 -23.11 5.70 16.84
CA GLY A 465 -23.92 4.48 16.94
C GLY A 465 -25.24 4.55 16.17
N THR A 466 -25.42 5.56 15.32
CA THR A 466 -26.54 5.65 14.37
C THR A 466 -26.02 5.78 12.95
N ALA A 467 -26.51 4.95 12.04
CA ALA A 467 -26.21 5.10 10.61
C ALA A 467 -26.77 6.45 10.10
N PRO A 468 -26.04 7.18 9.23
CA PRO A 468 -24.80 6.79 8.55
C PRO A 468 -23.50 6.95 9.37
N TYR A 469 -23.50 7.64 10.51
CA TYR A 469 -22.28 8.07 11.23
C TYR A 469 -21.49 6.99 12.00
N ASP A 470 -21.82 5.71 11.76
CA ASP A 470 -21.23 4.57 12.47
C ASP A 470 -19.89 4.14 11.86
N TRP A 471 -19.11 3.41 12.65
CA TRP A 471 -17.86 2.81 12.22
C TRP A 471 -18.10 1.34 11.88
N PHE A 472 -17.63 0.91 10.73
CA PHE A 472 -17.82 -0.46 10.27
C PHE A 472 -16.50 -1.22 10.26
N TYR A 473 -16.60 -2.51 10.54
CA TYR A 473 -15.48 -3.44 10.44
C TYR A 473 -15.97 -4.74 9.81
N TYR A 474 -15.19 -5.24 8.85
CA TYR A 474 -15.46 -6.47 8.13
C TYR A 474 -14.23 -7.37 8.20
N GLU A 475 -14.43 -8.60 8.64
CA GLU A 475 -13.38 -9.62 8.69
C GLU A 475 -13.29 -10.33 7.34
N GLY A 476 -12.08 -10.50 6.82
CA GLY A 476 -11.79 -11.31 5.66
C GLY A 476 -12.16 -12.78 5.91
N LYS A 477 -12.92 -13.37 4.99
CA LYS A 477 -13.45 -14.73 5.09
C LYS A 477 -12.90 -15.65 4.00
N LEU A 478 -12.80 -15.14 2.77
CA LEU A 478 -12.24 -15.86 1.62
C LEU A 478 -11.29 -14.92 0.89
N PRO A 479 -10.16 -15.43 0.37
CA PRO A 479 -9.27 -14.65 -0.45
C PRO A 479 -9.99 -14.21 -1.72
N LEU A 480 -9.67 -13.00 -2.19
CA LEU A 480 -10.00 -12.59 -3.54
C LEU A 480 -9.11 -13.35 -4.53
N SER A 481 -9.61 -13.60 -5.73
CA SER A 481 -8.87 -14.31 -6.78
C SER A 481 -8.90 -13.54 -8.10
N THR A 482 -8.33 -14.14 -9.14
CA THR A 482 -8.02 -13.48 -10.43
C THR A 482 -9.14 -13.58 -11.47
N GLY A 483 -10.18 -14.37 -11.20
CA GLY A 483 -11.30 -14.53 -12.11
C GLY A 483 -12.25 -13.32 -12.11
N PRO A 484 -13.27 -13.31 -12.99
CA PRO A 484 -14.28 -12.27 -13.06
C PRO A 484 -14.96 -12.07 -11.70
N ASN A 485 -15.14 -10.81 -11.29
CA ASN A 485 -15.67 -10.44 -9.97
C ASN A 485 -14.88 -11.05 -8.79
N PHE A 486 -13.58 -11.27 -8.99
CA PHE A 486 -12.64 -11.79 -8.01
C PHE A 486 -12.93 -13.22 -7.52
N LEU A 487 -13.72 -13.98 -8.28
CA LEU A 487 -13.99 -15.38 -8.01
C LEU A 487 -12.80 -16.26 -8.42
N ASP A 488 -12.62 -17.36 -7.70
CA ASP A 488 -11.59 -18.35 -8.03
C ASP A 488 -11.94 -19.07 -9.34
N PRO A 489 -11.12 -18.94 -10.40
CA PRO A 489 -11.40 -19.56 -11.69
C PRO A 489 -11.18 -21.09 -11.68
N SER A 490 -10.46 -21.64 -10.68
CA SER A 490 -10.28 -23.08 -10.52
C SER A 490 -11.60 -23.79 -10.20
N GLU A 491 -12.51 -23.12 -9.48
CA GLU A 491 -13.83 -23.66 -9.12
C GLU A 491 -14.72 -23.92 -10.36
N ILE A 492 -14.35 -23.39 -11.53
CA ILE A 492 -14.99 -23.68 -12.81
C ILE A 492 -14.05 -24.37 -13.83
N GLY A 493 -12.94 -24.95 -13.35
CA GLY A 493 -12.03 -25.77 -14.13
C GLY A 493 -11.08 -24.98 -15.03
N VAL A 494 -10.76 -23.74 -14.69
CA VAL A 494 -9.75 -22.93 -15.39
C VAL A 494 -8.75 -22.35 -14.39
N PRO A 495 -8.03 -23.18 -13.62
CA PRO A 495 -7.07 -22.73 -12.63
C PRO A 495 -6.03 -21.78 -13.23
N GLY A 496 -5.76 -20.68 -12.52
CA GLY A 496 -4.81 -19.64 -12.92
C GLY A 496 -5.35 -18.57 -13.88
N PHE A 497 -6.57 -18.71 -14.41
CA PHE A 497 -7.10 -17.70 -15.33
C PHE A 497 -7.19 -16.32 -14.67
N ASN A 498 -6.49 -15.33 -15.22
CA ASN A 498 -6.53 -13.96 -14.73
C ASN A 498 -7.27 -13.04 -15.71
N GLU A 499 -8.43 -12.53 -15.28
CA GLU A 499 -9.30 -11.66 -16.07
C GLU A 499 -8.61 -10.35 -16.46
N VAL A 500 -7.88 -9.72 -15.53
CA VAL A 500 -7.17 -8.45 -15.78
C VAL A 500 -6.08 -8.65 -16.81
N PHE A 501 -5.24 -9.67 -16.63
CA PHE A 501 -4.20 -10.04 -17.59
C PHE A 501 -4.81 -10.36 -18.96
N TYR A 502 -5.86 -11.17 -19.00
CA TYR A 502 -6.44 -11.65 -20.27
C TYR A 502 -7.04 -10.50 -21.08
N LEU A 503 -7.78 -9.59 -20.44
CA LEU A 503 -8.35 -8.42 -21.11
C LEU A 503 -7.29 -7.41 -21.55
N ALA A 504 -6.24 -7.20 -20.75
CA ALA A 504 -5.11 -6.34 -21.12
C ALA A 504 -4.31 -6.93 -22.31
N LYS A 505 -4.11 -8.25 -22.32
CA LYS A 505 -3.35 -8.95 -23.37
C LYS A 505 -4.10 -9.05 -24.70
N TYR A 506 -5.43 -9.21 -24.67
CA TYR A 506 -6.26 -9.39 -25.86
C TYR A 506 -7.31 -8.28 -25.99
N PRO A 507 -6.95 -7.08 -26.51
CA PRO A 507 -7.88 -5.96 -26.63
C PRO A 507 -9.13 -6.26 -27.48
N ASN A 508 -9.05 -7.18 -28.44
CA ASN A 508 -10.24 -7.62 -29.18
C ASN A 508 -11.24 -8.33 -28.27
N VAL A 509 -10.79 -9.11 -27.29
CA VAL A 509 -11.66 -9.74 -26.30
C VAL A 509 -12.27 -8.69 -25.38
N LYS A 510 -11.45 -7.73 -24.92
CA LYS A 510 -11.95 -6.59 -24.14
C LYS A 510 -13.11 -5.88 -24.85
N ASN A 511 -12.98 -5.58 -26.14
CA ASN A 511 -14.05 -4.97 -26.93
C ASN A 511 -15.32 -5.84 -26.98
N GLU A 512 -15.19 -7.16 -27.08
CA GLU A 512 -16.35 -8.07 -27.09
C GLU A 512 -17.05 -8.08 -25.72
N VAL A 513 -16.30 -8.05 -24.62
CA VAL A 513 -16.84 -7.92 -23.25
C VAL A 513 -17.50 -6.56 -23.04
N ASP A 514 -16.82 -5.46 -23.40
CA ASP A 514 -17.35 -4.09 -23.30
C ASP A 514 -18.65 -3.92 -24.11
N SER A 515 -18.79 -4.65 -25.23
CA SER A 515 -20.01 -4.64 -26.06
C SER A 515 -21.14 -5.53 -25.51
N GLY A 516 -20.87 -6.33 -24.48
CA GLY A 516 -21.79 -7.30 -23.89
C GLY A 516 -21.97 -8.58 -24.71
N ALA A 517 -21.10 -8.85 -25.70
CA ALA A 517 -21.15 -10.09 -26.48
C ALA A 517 -20.71 -11.31 -25.66
N TYR A 518 -19.83 -11.09 -24.69
CA TYR A 518 -19.40 -12.05 -23.67
C TYR A 518 -19.52 -11.41 -22.29
N GLU A 519 -19.83 -12.22 -21.28
CA GLU A 519 -19.99 -11.73 -19.90
C GLU A 519 -18.64 -11.36 -19.27
N SER A 520 -17.57 -12.04 -19.70
CA SER A 520 -16.21 -11.86 -19.19
C SER A 520 -15.17 -12.40 -20.17
N GLY A 521 -13.90 -12.04 -19.98
CA GLY A 521 -12.76 -12.65 -20.63
C GLY A 521 -12.71 -14.15 -20.42
N LEU A 522 -13.00 -14.63 -19.20
CA LEU A 522 -13.11 -16.06 -18.89
C LEU A 522 -14.15 -16.78 -19.76
N SER A 523 -15.34 -16.18 -19.92
CA SER A 523 -16.40 -16.77 -20.76
C SER A 523 -15.98 -16.85 -22.23
N TYR A 524 -15.26 -15.85 -22.74
CA TYR A 524 -14.68 -15.89 -24.08
C TYR A 524 -13.59 -16.96 -24.19
N TYR A 525 -12.71 -17.05 -23.19
CA TYR A 525 -11.62 -18.03 -23.17
C TYR A 525 -12.15 -19.46 -23.24
N GLN A 526 -13.15 -19.79 -22.42
CA GLN A 526 -13.74 -21.13 -22.40
C GLN A 526 -14.36 -21.54 -23.76
N VAL A 527 -14.91 -20.59 -24.52
CA VAL A 527 -15.55 -20.87 -25.82
C VAL A 527 -14.54 -20.86 -26.97
N ILE A 528 -13.59 -19.92 -26.95
CA ILE A 528 -12.69 -19.63 -28.08
C ILE A 528 -11.23 -19.67 -27.65
N GLY A 529 -10.86 -18.90 -26.63
CA GLY A 529 -9.45 -18.65 -26.28
C GLY A 529 -8.65 -19.91 -25.98
N LYS A 530 -9.24 -20.87 -25.26
CA LYS A 530 -8.60 -22.16 -24.94
C LYS A 530 -8.19 -22.92 -26.19
N SER A 531 -9.06 -22.96 -27.21
CA SER A 531 -8.76 -23.66 -28.47
C SER A 531 -7.68 -22.99 -29.31
N LYS A 532 -7.42 -21.69 -29.07
CA LYS A 532 -6.35 -20.93 -29.72
C LYS A 532 -5.00 -21.11 -29.02
N GLY A 533 -4.99 -21.63 -27.79
CA GLY A 533 -3.81 -21.63 -26.93
C GLY A 533 -3.47 -20.24 -26.39
N ASP A 534 -4.50 -19.41 -26.16
CA ASP A 534 -4.29 -18.10 -25.56
C ASP A 534 -3.70 -18.27 -24.14
N LEU A 535 -2.65 -17.51 -23.82
CA LEU A 535 -2.13 -17.38 -22.45
C LEU A 535 -3.18 -16.75 -21.54
N ILE A 536 -3.27 -17.20 -20.30
CA ILE A 536 -4.26 -16.76 -19.30
C ILE A 536 -3.66 -16.16 -18.02
N PHE A 537 -2.34 -16.18 -17.90
CA PHE A 537 -1.52 -15.50 -16.90
C PHE A 537 -0.09 -15.33 -17.45
N ASN A 538 0.81 -14.71 -16.69
CA ASN A 538 2.22 -14.53 -17.07
C ASN A 538 3.22 -15.29 -16.17
N SER A 539 4.50 -15.30 -16.57
CA SER A 539 5.59 -15.78 -15.70
C SER A 539 5.59 -15.05 -14.36
N GLY A 540 5.83 -15.77 -13.26
CA GLY A 540 5.77 -15.21 -11.90
C GLY A 540 4.47 -15.51 -11.15
N SER A 541 3.39 -15.88 -11.85
CA SER A 541 2.07 -16.01 -11.22
C SER A 541 1.98 -17.11 -10.14
N VAL A 542 1.20 -16.80 -9.12
CA VAL A 542 0.68 -17.76 -8.13
C VAL A 542 -0.60 -18.37 -8.68
N ILE A 543 -0.69 -19.70 -8.69
CA ILE A 543 -1.79 -20.45 -9.27
C ILE A 543 -2.29 -21.47 -8.24
N GLY A 544 -3.57 -21.33 -7.86
CA GLY A 544 -4.29 -22.29 -7.03
C GLY A 544 -5.19 -23.20 -7.87
N GLY A 545 -5.16 -24.48 -7.56
CA GLY A 545 -6.19 -25.45 -7.93
C GLY A 545 -7.31 -25.50 -6.88
N SER A 546 -8.36 -26.21 -7.25
CA SER A 546 -9.61 -26.39 -6.53
C SER A 546 -9.54 -27.57 -5.54
N LYS A 547 -10.71 -28.05 -5.12
CA LYS A 547 -10.85 -29.32 -4.36
C LYS A 547 -11.11 -30.53 -5.26
N SER A 548 -11.10 -30.32 -6.57
CA SER A 548 -11.35 -31.32 -7.58
C SER A 548 -10.09 -31.57 -8.38
N ASN A 549 -10.07 -32.60 -9.22
CA ASN A 549 -8.91 -32.87 -10.05
C ASN A 549 -8.72 -31.74 -11.08
N ASP A 550 -7.61 -31.03 -10.98
CA ASP A 550 -7.27 -29.92 -11.85
C ASP A 550 -6.26 -30.28 -12.94
N GLU A 551 -6.42 -29.63 -14.10
CA GLU A 551 -5.43 -29.61 -15.18
C GLU A 551 -4.89 -28.19 -15.31
N ILE A 552 -3.61 -27.99 -14.97
CA ILE A 552 -2.97 -26.68 -14.91
C ILE A 552 -1.93 -26.58 -16.02
N GLU A 553 -2.19 -25.75 -17.03
CA GLU A 553 -1.24 -25.48 -18.12
C GLU A 553 -0.19 -24.45 -17.67
N THR A 554 1.11 -24.74 -17.80
CA THR A 554 2.18 -23.79 -17.41
C THR A 554 2.56 -22.81 -18.52
N PHE A 555 2.18 -23.14 -19.76
CA PHE A 555 2.61 -22.47 -20.98
C PHE A 555 4.14 -22.33 -21.13
N ASP A 556 4.91 -23.14 -20.40
CA ASP A 556 6.37 -23.05 -20.30
C ASP A 556 6.87 -21.62 -19.99
N LEU A 557 6.14 -20.88 -19.15
CA LEU A 557 6.46 -19.48 -18.81
C LEU A 557 7.60 -19.34 -17.80
N GLY A 558 7.73 -20.29 -16.87
CA GLY A 558 8.71 -20.24 -15.79
C GLY A 558 8.32 -19.34 -14.62
N SER A 559 9.02 -19.52 -13.49
CA SER A 559 8.81 -18.77 -12.25
C SER A 559 7.39 -18.84 -11.67
N LEU A 560 6.64 -19.91 -11.96
CA LEU A 560 5.29 -20.09 -11.45
C LEU A 560 5.30 -20.71 -10.05
N LYS A 561 4.35 -20.32 -9.20
CA LYS A 561 4.06 -20.99 -7.92
C LYS A 561 2.72 -21.68 -8.01
N ILE A 562 2.72 -22.98 -8.21
CA ILE A 562 1.52 -23.77 -8.46
C ILE A 562 1.21 -24.64 -7.23
N ASN A 563 -0.01 -24.52 -6.72
CA ASN A 563 -0.55 -25.42 -5.72
C ASN A 563 -1.78 -26.12 -6.32
N GLY A 564 -1.69 -27.43 -6.57
CA GLY A 564 -2.78 -28.20 -7.19
C GLY A 564 -4.04 -28.30 -6.34
N GLY A 565 -3.95 -28.11 -5.02
CA GLY A 565 -5.10 -28.15 -4.14
C GLY A 565 -5.38 -29.54 -3.57
N GLU A 566 -6.65 -29.92 -3.48
CA GLU A 566 -7.05 -31.29 -3.15
C GLU A 566 -7.49 -32.01 -4.43
N GLY A 567 -7.06 -33.24 -4.64
CA GLY A 567 -7.51 -33.99 -5.80
C GLY A 567 -6.44 -34.91 -6.34
N ILE A 568 -6.52 -35.19 -7.63
CA ILE A 568 -5.43 -35.74 -8.42
C ILE A 568 -5.12 -34.72 -9.50
N ASP A 569 -4.14 -33.87 -9.22
CA ASP A 569 -3.88 -32.66 -9.99
C ASP A 569 -2.74 -32.89 -10.97
N SER A 570 -2.89 -32.34 -12.17
CA SER A 570 -1.97 -32.53 -13.29
C SER A 570 -1.45 -31.20 -13.78
N VAL A 571 -0.14 -31.02 -13.78
CA VAL A 571 0.54 -29.86 -14.37
C VAL A 571 1.04 -30.22 -15.76
N ILE A 572 0.75 -29.38 -16.76
CA ILE A 572 1.02 -29.65 -18.18
C ILE A 572 2.16 -28.76 -18.66
N TYR A 573 3.23 -29.40 -19.15
CA TYR A 573 4.36 -28.76 -19.81
C TYR A 573 4.37 -29.10 -21.31
N GLY A 574 4.71 -28.12 -22.16
CA GLY A 574 4.49 -28.20 -23.60
C GLY A 574 5.49 -29.08 -24.36
N SER A 575 6.59 -29.49 -23.73
CA SER A 575 7.69 -30.21 -24.38
C SER A 575 7.97 -31.59 -23.76
N ASN A 576 8.96 -32.31 -24.30
CA ASN A 576 9.38 -33.62 -23.81
C ASN A 576 10.01 -33.55 -22.41
N MET A 577 9.80 -34.60 -21.60
CA MET A 577 10.35 -34.70 -20.24
C MET A 577 11.86 -34.48 -20.18
N SER A 578 12.62 -34.94 -21.18
CA SER A 578 14.08 -34.81 -21.22
C SER A 578 14.61 -33.38 -21.28
N LEU A 579 13.76 -32.39 -21.55
CA LEU A 579 14.13 -30.97 -21.58
C LEU A 579 13.99 -30.29 -20.22
N TYR A 580 13.28 -30.91 -19.28
CA TYR A 580 13.04 -30.36 -17.95
C TYR A 580 13.93 -31.04 -16.92
N SER A 581 14.33 -30.27 -15.92
CA SER A 581 15.00 -30.78 -14.71
C SER A 581 14.04 -30.69 -13.55
N LEU A 582 13.85 -31.80 -12.84
CA LEU A 582 13.00 -31.91 -11.65
C LEU A 582 13.85 -32.10 -10.41
N GLU A 583 13.62 -31.28 -9.40
CA GLU A 583 14.23 -31.37 -8.08
C GLU A 583 13.15 -31.54 -7.01
N LYS A 584 13.33 -32.51 -6.10
CA LYS A 584 12.39 -32.75 -5.01
C LYS A 584 12.65 -31.75 -3.89
N MET A 585 11.61 -31.00 -3.50
CA MET A 585 11.63 -30.08 -2.37
C MET A 585 10.89 -30.69 -1.16
N PRO A 586 11.06 -30.16 0.07
CA PRO A 586 10.38 -30.67 1.27
C PRO A 586 8.86 -30.78 1.10
N ASP A 587 8.25 -29.75 0.53
CA ASP A 587 6.79 -29.63 0.40
C ASP A 587 6.30 -29.69 -1.05
N GLY A 588 7.11 -30.23 -1.98
CA GLY A 588 6.77 -30.13 -3.39
C GLY A 588 7.87 -30.57 -4.34
N TRP A 589 7.90 -29.95 -5.52
CA TRP A 589 8.89 -30.13 -6.56
C TRP A 589 9.27 -28.78 -7.15
N GLN A 590 10.50 -28.68 -7.61
CA GLN A 590 10.98 -27.55 -8.41
C GLN A 590 11.28 -28.03 -9.81
N ILE A 591 10.81 -27.30 -10.83
CA ILE A 591 11.03 -27.62 -12.24
C ILE A 591 11.76 -26.46 -12.90
N SER A 592 12.74 -26.78 -13.72
CA SER A 592 13.46 -25.78 -14.51
C SER A 592 13.67 -26.28 -15.93
N ASN A 593 13.80 -25.33 -16.87
CA ASN A 593 14.16 -25.62 -18.24
C ASN A 593 15.02 -24.48 -18.82
N ALA A 594 16.34 -24.68 -18.84
CA ALA A 594 17.28 -23.65 -19.29
C ALA A 594 17.19 -23.27 -20.79
N ILE A 595 16.34 -23.93 -21.57
CA ILE A 595 16.14 -23.65 -23.00
C ILE A 595 14.84 -22.89 -23.24
N LEU A 596 13.76 -23.26 -22.55
CA LEU A 596 12.42 -22.72 -22.78
C LEU A 596 12.13 -21.45 -21.97
N PHE A 597 12.57 -21.40 -20.71
CA PHE A 597 12.30 -20.28 -19.81
C PHE A 597 13.45 -20.02 -18.82
N SER A 598 13.44 -18.87 -18.17
CA SER A 598 14.31 -18.56 -17.03
C SER A 598 13.58 -18.78 -15.71
N GLY A 599 14.33 -18.97 -14.62
CA GLY A 599 13.75 -19.24 -13.31
C GLY A 599 13.28 -20.68 -13.16
N THR A 600 12.44 -20.92 -12.15
CA THR A 600 11.96 -22.25 -11.77
C THR A 600 10.50 -22.22 -11.38
N ASP A 601 9.74 -23.23 -11.80
CA ASP A 601 8.38 -23.44 -11.30
C ASP A 601 8.43 -24.23 -10.00
N GLU A 602 7.61 -23.84 -9.03
CA GLU A 602 7.41 -24.52 -7.75
C GLU A 602 6.04 -25.21 -7.78
N LEU A 603 6.02 -26.53 -7.59
CA LEU A 603 4.79 -27.33 -7.55
C LEU A 603 4.55 -27.89 -6.15
N LYS A 604 3.37 -27.62 -5.62
CA LYS A 604 2.85 -28.16 -4.35
C LYS A 604 1.53 -28.87 -4.60
N SER A 605 1.29 -29.98 -3.88
CA SER A 605 0.06 -30.78 -4.03
C SER A 605 -0.24 -31.12 -5.50
N VAL A 606 0.74 -31.65 -6.20
CA VAL A 606 0.60 -32.08 -7.60
C VAL A 606 0.95 -33.56 -7.69
N GLU A 607 0.00 -34.36 -8.20
CA GLU A 607 0.18 -35.81 -8.34
C GLU A 607 0.81 -36.16 -9.69
N ARG A 608 0.63 -35.33 -10.73
CA ARG A 608 1.04 -35.67 -12.10
C ARG A 608 1.67 -34.51 -12.85
N ILE A 609 2.65 -34.84 -13.68
CA ILE A 609 3.21 -33.92 -14.67
C ILE A 609 3.01 -34.52 -16.06
N ASN A 610 2.28 -33.81 -16.90
CA ASN A 610 2.03 -34.18 -18.29
C ASN A 610 3.05 -33.47 -19.18
N PHE A 611 3.90 -34.26 -19.84
CA PHE A 611 4.80 -33.81 -20.91
C PHE A 611 4.23 -34.20 -22.26
N SER A 612 4.78 -33.63 -23.34
CA SER A 612 4.31 -33.96 -24.70
C SER A 612 4.57 -35.42 -25.11
N ASP A 613 5.48 -36.13 -24.42
CA ASP A 613 5.87 -37.52 -24.68
C ASP A 613 5.46 -38.51 -23.58
N GLY A 614 4.76 -38.08 -22.52
CA GLY A 614 4.32 -38.99 -21.46
C GLY A 614 3.83 -38.29 -20.19
N ILE A 615 3.38 -39.09 -19.23
CA ILE A 615 2.93 -38.61 -17.91
C ILE A 615 3.86 -39.16 -16.84
N LEU A 616 4.42 -38.26 -16.03
CA LEU A 616 5.16 -38.60 -14.83
C LEU A 616 4.23 -38.52 -13.62
N ALA A 617 4.12 -39.61 -12.86
CA ALA A 617 3.39 -39.63 -11.60
C ALA A 617 4.34 -39.33 -10.42
N LEU A 618 3.93 -38.41 -9.56
CA LEU A 618 4.68 -37.98 -8.38
C LEU A 618 4.18 -38.67 -7.10
N ASP A 619 2.95 -39.18 -7.11
CA ASP A 619 2.23 -39.84 -6.01
C ASP A 619 2.55 -41.36 -5.91
N VAL A 620 3.85 -41.69 -5.88
CA VAL A 620 4.36 -43.08 -5.91
C VAL A 620 4.59 -43.71 -4.52
N GLY A 621 4.31 -42.97 -3.45
CA GLY A 621 4.47 -43.35 -2.06
C GLY A 621 3.57 -44.49 -1.58
N VAL A 622 3.76 -44.91 -0.33
CA VAL A 622 2.94 -45.94 0.31
C VAL A 622 1.57 -45.34 0.64
N GLY A 623 0.51 -45.93 0.10
CA GLY A 623 -0.87 -45.43 0.26
C GLY A 623 -1.35 -44.57 -0.92
N GLU A 624 -0.46 -43.98 -1.70
CA GLU A 624 -0.78 -43.11 -2.84
C GLU A 624 -1.22 -43.87 -4.10
N THR A 625 -1.97 -43.22 -4.99
CA THR A 625 -2.71 -43.85 -6.09
C THR A 625 -1.76 -44.48 -7.11
N ALA A 626 -0.80 -43.73 -7.65
CA ALA A 626 0.19 -44.28 -8.56
C ALA A 626 1.10 -45.30 -7.87
N GLY A 627 1.44 -45.08 -6.59
CA GLY A 627 2.20 -46.04 -5.80
C GLY A 627 1.51 -47.40 -5.66
N GLN A 628 0.17 -47.42 -5.51
CA GLN A 628 -0.61 -48.66 -5.48
C GLN A 628 -0.59 -49.39 -6.83
N ALA A 629 -0.76 -48.66 -7.94
CA ALA A 629 -0.67 -49.22 -9.29
C ALA A 629 0.73 -49.76 -9.59
N TYR A 630 1.78 -49.02 -9.20
CA TYR A 630 3.18 -49.42 -9.31
C TYR A 630 3.44 -50.75 -8.59
N ARG A 631 3.00 -50.86 -7.32
CA ARG A 631 3.13 -52.09 -6.52
C ARG A 631 2.34 -53.26 -7.09
N LEU A 632 1.12 -53.01 -7.60
CA LEU A 632 0.32 -54.06 -8.25
C LEU A 632 0.99 -54.56 -9.54
N TYR A 633 1.52 -53.67 -10.35
CA TYR A 633 2.24 -54.04 -11.57
C TYR A 633 3.52 -54.82 -11.26
N GLN A 634 4.30 -54.37 -10.27
CA GLN A 634 5.48 -55.09 -9.80
C GLN A 634 5.11 -56.50 -9.30
N ALA A 635 4.03 -56.63 -8.53
CA ALA A 635 3.54 -57.91 -8.04
C ALA A 635 3.01 -58.82 -9.16
N ALA A 636 2.32 -58.26 -10.15
CA ALA A 636 1.70 -59.01 -11.24
C ALA A 636 2.71 -59.47 -12.30
N PHE A 637 3.73 -58.67 -12.58
CA PHE A 637 4.65 -58.90 -13.70
C PHE A 637 6.11 -59.16 -13.28
N ALA A 638 6.42 -59.13 -11.98
CA ALA A 638 7.76 -59.33 -11.42
C ALA A 638 8.83 -58.45 -12.09
N ARG A 639 8.45 -57.25 -12.54
CA ARG A 639 9.32 -56.27 -13.19
C ARG A 639 9.19 -54.91 -12.52
N THR A 640 10.28 -54.16 -12.53
CA THR A 640 10.26 -52.72 -12.27
C THR A 640 9.69 -52.03 -13.51
N PRO A 641 8.62 -51.22 -13.41
CA PRO A 641 8.22 -50.31 -14.48
C PRO A 641 9.38 -49.39 -14.88
N ASP A 642 9.45 -49.04 -16.16
CA ASP A 642 10.31 -47.94 -16.59
C ASP A 642 9.78 -46.66 -15.91
N MET A 643 10.64 -45.98 -15.13
CA MET A 643 10.32 -44.72 -14.44
C MET A 643 10.57 -43.53 -15.33
#